data_AF-A0A970GSS4-F1
#
_entry.id   AF-A0A970GSS4-F1
#
_cell.length_a   1.000
_cell.length_b   1.000
_cell.length_c   1.000
_cell.angle_alpha   90.00
_cell.angle_beta   90.00
_cell.angle_gamma   90.00
#
_symmetry.space_group_name_H-M   'P 1'
#
loop_
_entity.id
_entity.type
_entity.pdbx_description
1 polymer ?
#
loop_
_entity_poly.entity_id
_entity_poly.type
_entity_poly.pdbx_seq_one_letter_code
_entity_poly.pdbx_strand_id
1 'polypeptide(L)'
;GGGAIRILARGVALDGSLKADAGPQSHYGGSSGGGIWLTCQTITYGLEAAASAQGGLCGSSYSSPGGGGRISFGVNLAPADIEALHAGEAPATLTYEDLTQLAVDVTGGRGRLTGGVYAYGESGSATLVLSATADKILTVAGHPLWNGVPCPDYGAHSVAHGTWVTNSVAAVSTLASADHRVRYHCQGYTLANLEGQVDAGTTNWVAFQVNENLTLTWLWGEEEVRYDATAGQHGTIRQGGVTGDFSEWLAPGAPSTSLEALPDDGYEFLYWLGDVPAGAATSNPLQITTGVPRSVQALFRLADPPTTRLWNGGTAALGVWHDPANWLPAGNLPGRHDHVIIDSGYCCTTNYAECSSLSVSNAAILRVASHTTAANRASRTESESQLPLTGVAFDEGALVVHGDLELTQSAQLGAGGTDQGYAISLAVGGDLRLSDTASLAIYGGPTNQLFNWLTGTASVRVGGELLVQSNCWIYPASDRYTGGSPRFDVNRLHVEAGAGFDATERGFDGLKERDPETLAPGRGYSFDYGGGYGGLGGALERPTVFGQTYGFATAPIYPGSCNGNYTDANYYKRGGGLVRVHAAGTVVLGGSLIANGPGSTYYGGPSGGGIWITAARFRFKPGSLLHARGGKSNYDYSGGGGGRIALGINLTEEDLVQLAATGLPVSRVEAYDAPAFHARYGGVSVDVTPVTVRTDEKSAQPGTFVLLDATRHGSLLMLR
;
A
#
# COMPACT_ATOMS: atom_id res chain seq x y z
N GLY A 1 12.92 -44.94 -21.69
CA GLY A 1 11.50 -44.63 -21.45
C GLY A 1 11.30 -44.31 -19.99
N GLY A 2 10.24 -43.60 -19.65
CA GLY A 2 9.78 -43.45 -18.26
C GLY A 2 9.41 -44.79 -17.63
N GLY A 3 9.46 -44.86 -16.30
CA GLY A 3 9.09 -46.05 -15.54
C GLY A 3 7.58 -46.28 -15.48
N ALA A 4 7.16 -47.33 -14.76
CA ALA A 4 5.74 -47.56 -14.49
C ALA A 4 5.45 -47.41 -12.99
N ILE A 5 4.43 -46.63 -12.65
CA ILE A 5 3.85 -46.55 -11.31
C ILE A 5 2.54 -47.32 -11.34
N ARG A 6 2.42 -48.31 -10.46
CA ARG A 6 1.17 -49.05 -10.27
C ARG A 6 0.78 -49.03 -8.81
N ILE A 7 -0.40 -48.51 -8.53
CA ILE A 7 -0.96 -48.39 -7.18
C ILE A 7 -2.32 -49.07 -7.16
N LEU A 8 -2.47 -50.04 -6.26
CA LEU A 8 -3.75 -50.63 -5.90
C LEU A 8 -3.93 -50.36 -4.41
N ALA A 9 -4.90 -49.51 -4.07
CA ALA A 9 -5.14 -49.09 -2.70
C ALA A 9 -6.63 -49.15 -2.40
N ARG A 10 -6.99 -49.22 -1.11
CA ARG A 10 -8.39 -49.08 -0.72
C ARG A 10 -8.83 -47.61 -0.77
N GLY A 11 -8.04 -46.73 -0.16
CA GLY A 11 -8.22 -45.28 -0.23
C GLY A 11 -6.89 -44.59 -0.55
N VAL A 12 -6.96 -43.44 -1.23
CA VAL A 12 -5.81 -42.62 -1.57
C VAL A 12 -6.07 -41.18 -1.15
N ALA A 13 -5.09 -40.55 -0.50
CA ALA A 13 -5.01 -39.10 -0.38
C ALA A 13 -3.78 -38.65 -1.16
N LEU A 14 -3.98 -37.87 -2.22
CA LEU A 14 -2.91 -37.39 -3.10
C LEU A 14 -2.74 -35.89 -2.93
N ASP A 15 -1.78 -35.49 -2.11
CA ASP A 15 -1.41 -34.08 -1.89
C ASP A 15 -0.11 -33.69 -2.61
N GLY A 16 0.45 -34.58 -3.43
CA GLY A 16 1.72 -34.39 -4.15
C GLY A 16 1.70 -34.98 -5.56
N SER A 17 2.88 -35.19 -6.17
CA SER A 17 2.99 -35.60 -7.57
C SER A 17 3.36 -37.08 -7.79
N LEU A 18 2.70 -37.75 -8.74
CA LEU A 18 3.13 -39.04 -9.31
C LEU A 18 3.85 -38.81 -10.65
N LYS A 19 5.11 -39.22 -10.80
CA LYS A 19 5.92 -38.94 -12.00
C LYS A 19 6.47 -40.19 -12.65
N ALA A 20 6.05 -40.45 -13.87
CA ALA A 20 6.56 -41.49 -14.76
C ALA A 20 7.22 -40.87 -16.01
N ASP A 21 7.83 -39.69 -15.85
CA ASP A 21 8.46 -38.95 -16.93
C ASP A 21 9.66 -39.71 -17.52
N ALA A 22 9.95 -39.45 -18.78
CA ALA A 22 11.17 -39.89 -19.42
C ALA A 22 12.41 -39.19 -18.82
N GLY A 23 13.56 -39.88 -18.84
CA GLY A 23 14.84 -39.29 -18.42
C GLY A 23 15.27 -38.09 -19.29
N PRO A 24 16.12 -37.20 -18.77
CA PRO A 24 16.52 -35.98 -19.48
C PRO A 24 17.39 -36.29 -20.69
N GLN A 25 16.99 -35.73 -21.83
CA GLN A 25 17.73 -35.48 -23.08
C GLN A 25 18.68 -36.60 -23.59
N SER A 26 18.33 -37.22 -24.71
CA SER A 26 19.23 -38.12 -25.44
C SER A 26 19.79 -37.47 -26.72
N HIS A 27 20.97 -37.93 -27.16
CA HIS A 27 21.62 -37.46 -28.39
C HIS A 27 21.01 -37.99 -29.68
N TYR A 28 20.31 -39.12 -29.65
CA TYR A 28 19.89 -39.82 -30.88
C TYR A 28 18.37 -40.09 -30.97
N GLY A 29 17.60 -39.79 -29.92
CA GLY A 29 16.13 -39.91 -29.92
C GLY A 29 15.52 -39.81 -28.52
N GLY A 30 14.47 -39.02 -28.35
CA GLY A 30 13.83 -38.84 -27.04
C GLY A 30 13.19 -40.13 -26.53
N SER A 31 13.34 -40.41 -25.23
CA SER A 31 12.66 -41.56 -24.59
C SER A 31 11.17 -41.28 -24.45
N SER A 32 10.30 -42.27 -24.64
CA SER A 32 8.87 -42.10 -24.34
C SER A 32 8.63 -41.86 -22.84
N GLY A 33 7.54 -41.17 -22.51
CA GLY A 33 6.97 -41.16 -21.17
C GLY A 33 6.56 -42.58 -20.74
N GLY A 34 6.38 -42.74 -19.43
CA GLY A 34 6.06 -44.00 -18.78
C GLY A 34 4.56 -44.25 -18.60
N GLY A 35 4.22 -45.09 -17.63
CA GLY A 35 2.83 -45.44 -17.32
C GLY A 35 2.48 -45.16 -15.86
N ILE A 36 1.34 -44.54 -15.60
CA ILE A 36 0.78 -44.44 -14.25
C ILE A 36 -0.58 -45.13 -14.26
N TRP A 37 -0.74 -46.12 -13.40
CA TRP A 37 -2.03 -46.72 -13.15
C TRP A 37 -2.35 -46.79 -11.67
N LEU A 38 -3.39 -46.09 -11.26
CA LEU A 38 -3.87 -46.05 -9.89
C LEU A 38 -5.30 -46.60 -9.86
N THR A 39 -5.57 -47.55 -8.97
CA THR A 39 -6.94 -48.00 -8.69
C THR A 39 -7.24 -47.91 -7.20
N CYS A 40 -8.41 -47.38 -6.85
CA CYS A 40 -8.84 -47.25 -5.46
C CYS A 40 -10.36 -47.27 -5.29
N GLN A 41 -10.85 -47.48 -4.07
CA GLN A 41 -12.28 -47.30 -3.77
C GLN A 41 -12.60 -45.82 -3.63
N THR A 42 -11.75 -45.06 -2.93
CA THR A 42 -11.91 -43.61 -2.70
C THR A 42 -10.60 -42.87 -2.94
N ILE A 43 -10.68 -41.65 -3.47
CA ILE A 43 -9.53 -40.75 -3.61
C ILE A 43 -9.90 -39.32 -3.21
N THR A 44 -9.01 -38.65 -2.49
CA THR A 44 -9.05 -37.21 -2.23
C THR A 44 -7.83 -36.54 -2.85
N TYR A 45 -8.04 -35.37 -3.46
CA TYR A 45 -6.99 -34.59 -4.13
C TYR A 45 -6.70 -33.33 -3.32
N GLY A 46 -5.44 -33.14 -2.93
CA GLY A 46 -4.97 -31.86 -2.38
C GLY A 46 -4.77 -30.81 -3.47
N LEU A 47 -4.60 -29.54 -3.07
CA LEU A 47 -4.41 -28.41 -3.99
C LEU A 47 -3.18 -28.55 -4.92
N GLU A 48 -2.16 -29.30 -4.51
CA GLU A 48 -0.92 -29.54 -5.26
C GLU A 48 -0.88 -30.92 -5.97
N ALA A 49 -2.00 -31.65 -6.01
CA ALA A 49 -2.07 -32.95 -6.65
C ALA A 49 -1.70 -32.87 -8.14
N ALA A 50 -0.73 -33.70 -8.57
CA ALA A 50 -0.30 -33.72 -9.97
C ALA A 50 0.11 -35.13 -10.45
N ALA A 51 -0.01 -35.40 -11.75
CA ALA A 51 0.51 -36.61 -12.36
C ALA A 51 1.17 -36.30 -13.71
N SER A 52 2.40 -36.80 -13.91
CA SER A 52 3.16 -36.56 -15.13
C SER A 52 3.72 -37.85 -15.75
N ALA A 53 3.64 -37.94 -17.06
CA ALA A 53 4.26 -38.98 -17.87
C ALA A 53 4.79 -38.36 -19.17
N GLN A 54 5.63 -37.33 -19.05
CA GLN A 54 6.15 -36.56 -20.18
C GLN A 54 7.12 -37.36 -21.04
N GLY A 55 7.10 -37.08 -22.34
CA GLY A 55 8.10 -37.55 -23.29
C GLY A 55 9.45 -36.82 -23.14
N GLY A 56 10.53 -37.54 -23.38
CA GLY A 56 11.89 -37.04 -23.23
C GLY A 56 12.32 -36.13 -24.37
N LEU A 57 13.11 -35.11 -24.03
CA LEU A 57 13.68 -34.17 -24.99
C LEU A 57 14.75 -34.84 -25.87
N CYS A 58 15.01 -34.29 -27.07
CA CYS A 58 16.18 -34.64 -27.86
C CYS A 58 17.03 -33.41 -28.23
N GLY A 59 18.35 -33.57 -28.15
CA GLY A 59 19.30 -32.45 -28.25
C GLY A 59 19.89 -32.18 -29.62
N SER A 60 19.71 -33.08 -30.60
CA SER A 60 20.42 -33.04 -31.89
C SER A 60 19.48 -32.91 -33.09
N SER A 61 19.97 -32.26 -34.15
CA SER A 61 19.23 -31.89 -35.38
C SER A 61 18.75 -33.05 -36.26
N TYR A 62 18.98 -34.30 -35.84
CA TYR A 62 18.78 -35.52 -36.62
C TYR A 62 17.87 -36.57 -35.94
N SER A 63 17.14 -36.21 -34.88
CA SER A 63 16.39 -37.19 -34.07
C SER A 63 14.96 -36.77 -33.71
N SER A 64 14.07 -37.74 -33.52
CA SER A 64 12.69 -37.53 -33.08
C SER A 64 12.60 -37.43 -31.54
N PRO A 65 11.74 -36.55 -31.01
CA PRO A 65 11.43 -36.51 -29.58
C PRO A 65 10.62 -37.75 -29.15
N GLY A 66 10.61 -38.03 -27.85
CA GLY A 66 9.82 -39.13 -27.29
C GLY A 66 8.35 -38.77 -27.17
N GLY A 67 7.45 -39.72 -27.43
CA GLY A 67 6.01 -39.52 -27.16
C GLY A 67 5.70 -39.45 -25.66
N GLY A 68 4.58 -38.83 -25.32
CA GLY A 68 4.04 -38.85 -23.96
C GLY A 68 3.60 -40.25 -23.52
N GLY A 69 3.44 -40.42 -22.21
CA GLY A 69 3.09 -41.69 -21.56
C GLY A 69 1.59 -41.90 -21.40
N ARG A 70 1.17 -42.84 -20.54
CA ARG A 70 -0.25 -43.10 -20.28
C ARG A 70 -0.56 -43.04 -18.80
N ILE A 71 -1.58 -42.28 -18.44
CA ILE A 71 -2.06 -42.16 -17.06
C ILE A 71 -3.49 -42.70 -17.03
N SER A 72 -3.80 -43.56 -16.06
CA SER A 72 -5.17 -44.02 -15.83
C SER A 72 -5.47 -44.13 -14.34
N PHE A 73 -6.57 -43.52 -13.91
CA PHE A 73 -7.04 -43.57 -12.53
C PHE A 73 -8.40 -44.27 -12.51
N GLY A 74 -8.50 -45.41 -11.83
CA GLY A 74 -9.73 -46.15 -11.61
C GLY A 74 -10.29 -45.90 -10.21
N VAL A 75 -11.51 -45.39 -10.11
CA VAL A 75 -12.14 -45.09 -8.81
C VAL A 75 -13.42 -45.89 -8.64
N ASN A 76 -13.55 -46.54 -7.48
CA ASN A 76 -14.67 -47.37 -7.07
C ASN A 76 -15.03 -48.49 -8.09
N LEU A 77 -14.01 -49.14 -8.63
CA LEU A 77 -14.18 -50.24 -9.58
C LEU A 77 -14.38 -51.57 -8.84
N ALA A 78 -15.26 -52.44 -9.36
CA ALA A 78 -15.41 -53.78 -8.81
C ALA A 78 -14.14 -54.62 -9.07
N PRO A 79 -13.79 -55.60 -8.22
CA PRO A 79 -12.61 -56.45 -8.46
C PRO A 79 -12.59 -57.10 -9.85
N ALA A 80 -13.74 -57.53 -10.35
CA ALA A 80 -13.87 -58.10 -11.70
C ALA A 80 -13.60 -57.08 -12.82
N ASP A 81 -14.00 -55.82 -12.63
CA ASP A 81 -13.72 -54.73 -13.59
C ASP A 81 -12.23 -54.39 -13.60
N ILE A 82 -11.58 -54.38 -12.43
CA ILE A 82 -10.14 -54.19 -12.30
C ILE A 82 -9.40 -55.34 -13.02
N GLU A 83 -9.82 -56.59 -12.80
CA GLU A 83 -9.24 -57.75 -13.50
C GLU A 83 -9.45 -57.71 -15.02
N ALA A 84 -10.62 -57.26 -15.49
CA ALA A 84 -10.88 -57.08 -16.92
C ALA A 84 -9.99 -55.99 -17.54
N LEU A 85 -9.87 -54.83 -16.87
CA LEU A 85 -8.93 -53.77 -17.29
C LEU A 85 -7.48 -54.26 -17.26
N HIS A 86 -7.09 -55.10 -16.30
CA HIS A 86 -5.78 -55.76 -16.26
C HIS A 86 -5.54 -56.66 -17.49
N ALA A 87 -6.59 -57.33 -17.98
CA ALA A 87 -6.54 -58.16 -19.18
C ALA A 87 -6.56 -57.34 -20.49
N GLY A 88 -6.68 -56.01 -20.41
CA GLY A 88 -6.78 -55.13 -21.57
C GLY A 88 -8.19 -55.04 -22.16
N GLU A 89 -9.21 -55.48 -21.42
CA GLU A 89 -10.61 -55.36 -21.79
C GLU A 89 -11.14 -53.95 -21.44
N ALA A 90 -12.26 -53.56 -22.07
CA ALA A 90 -12.96 -52.32 -21.77
C ALA A 90 -14.40 -52.62 -21.33
N PRO A 91 -14.63 -52.85 -20.02
CA PRO A 91 -15.97 -53.17 -19.52
C PRO A 91 -16.99 -52.06 -19.84
N ALA A 92 -18.10 -52.43 -20.47
CA ALA A 92 -19.16 -51.50 -20.87
C ALA A 92 -19.94 -50.89 -19.68
N THR A 93 -19.72 -51.42 -18.47
CA THR A 93 -20.29 -50.95 -17.20
C THR A 93 -19.54 -49.75 -16.61
N LEU A 94 -18.38 -49.40 -17.17
CA LEU A 94 -17.54 -48.28 -16.73
C LEU A 94 -17.68 -47.08 -17.66
N THR A 95 -17.48 -45.89 -17.11
CA THR A 95 -17.29 -44.67 -17.89
C THR A 95 -15.80 -44.34 -18.00
N TYR A 96 -15.42 -43.77 -19.13
CA TYR A 96 -14.05 -43.39 -19.46
C TYR A 96 -14.05 -41.91 -19.81
N GLU A 97 -13.52 -41.11 -18.90
CA GLU A 97 -13.51 -39.65 -18.97
C GLU A 97 -12.06 -39.14 -18.99
N ASP A 98 -11.85 -37.90 -19.40
CA ASP A 98 -10.54 -37.27 -19.27
C ASP A 98 -10.23 -37.01 -17.78
N LEU A 99 -9.01 -37.35 -17.35
CA LEU A 99 -8.58 -37.11 -15.98
C LEU A 99 -8.31 -35.61 -15.79
N THR A 100 -9.25 -34.90 -15.15
CA THR A 100 -9.24 -33.43 -14.98
C THR A 100 -9.24 -32.99 -13.51
N GLN A 101 -9.35 -33.93 -12.57
CA GLN A 101 -9.46 -33.69 -11.12
C GLN A 101 -8.13 -33.25 -10.48
N LEU A 102 -7.02 -33.30 -11.22
CA LEU A 102 -5.68 -32.91 -10.78
C LEU A 102 -4.88 -32.37 -11.98
N ALA A 103 -3.74 -31.73 -11.72
CA ALA A 103 -2.87 -31.25 -12.80
C ALA A 103 -2.20 -32.44 -13.53
N VAL A 104 -2.50 -32.59 -14.82
CA VAL A 104 -1.98 -33.69 -15.66
C VAL A 104 -1.02 -33.17 -16.71
N ASP A 105 0.15 -33.81 -16.82
CA ASP A 105 1.10 -33.55 -17.90
C ASP A 105 1.55 -34.83 -18.60
N VAL A 106 0.96 -35.09 -19.77
CA VAL A 106 1.32 -36.20 -20.66
C VAL A 106 1.95 -35.68 -21.95
N THR A 107 2.52 -34.49 -21.93
CA THR A 107 3.02 -33.83 -23.14
C THR A 107 4.15 -34.65 -23.77
N GLY A 108 4.13 -34.76 -25.10
CA GLY A 108 5.25 -35.33 -25.84
C GLY A 108 6.51 -34.46 -25.70
N GLY A 109 7.67 -35.09 -25.81
CA GLY A 109 8.94 -34.40 -25.72
C GLY A 109 9.14 -33.39 -26.85
N ARG A 110 10.11 -32.49 -26.70
CA ARG A 110 10.48 -31.49 -27.70
C ARG A 110 11.88 -31.77 -28.26
N GLY A 111 12.01 -31.66 -29.58
CA GLY A 111 13.26 -31.83 -30.32
C GLY A 111 13.51 -30.68 -31.29
N ARG A 112 14.77 -30.31 -31.51
CA ARG A 112 15.14 -29.25 -32.46
C ARG A 112 15.66 -29.88 -33.76
N LEU A 113 15.02 -29.58 -34.88
CA LEU A 113 15.43 -30.02 -36.22
C LEU A 113 16.46 -29.07 -36.84
N THR A 114 17.13 -29.55 -37.89
CA THR A 114 18.01 -28.73 -38.74
C THR A 114 17.21 -27.56 -39.32
N GLY A 115 17.71 -26.32 -39.14
CA GLY A 115 17.03 -25.09 -39.58
C GLY A 115 16.22 -24.36 -38.49
N GLY A 116 16.19 -24.85 -37.25
CA GLY A 116 15.57 -24.14 -36.11
C GLY A 116 14.08 -24.45 -35.87
N VAL A 117 13.48 -25.34 -36.67
CA VAL A 117 12.12 -25.85 -36.49
C VAL A 117 12.09 -26.86 -35.34
N TYR A 118 11.02 -26.86 -34.53
CA TYR A 118 10.84 -27.83 -33.45
C TYR A 118 9.92 -28.98 -33.88
N ALA A 119 10.32 -30.21 -33.56
CA ALA A 119 9.46 -31.38 -33.61
C ALA A 119 8.94 -31.68 -32.19
N TYR A 120 7.70 -32.13 -32.10
CA TYR A 120 7.06 -32.53 -30.85
C TYR A 120 6.67 -33.99 -30.94
N GLY A 121 6.89 -34.73 -29.85
CA GLY A 121 6.32 -36.06 -29.70
C GLY A 121 4.81 -35.91 -29.58
N GLU A 122 4.07 -36.93 -30.00
CA GLU A 122 2.64 -36.96 -29.72
C GLU A 122 2.43 -37.01 -28.20
N SER A 123 1.48 -36.22 -27.71
CA SER A 123 1.07 -36.29 -26.31
C SER A 123 0.43 -37.64 -26.01
N GLY A 124 0.63 -38.07 -24.77
CA GLY A 124 0.01 -39.25 -24.22
C GLY A 124 -1.47 -39.07 -23.89
N SER A 125 -2.02 -40.01 -23.13
CA SER A 125 -3.42 -39.97 -22.68
C SER A 125 -3.51 -40.03 -21.17
N ALA A 126 -4.54 -39.38 -20.61
CA ALA A 126 -4.86 -39.44 -19.20
C ALA A 126 -6.35 -39.67 -19.01
N THR A 127 -6.72 -40.82 -18.44
CA THR A 127 -8.11 -41.28 -18.38
C THR A 127 -8.53 -41.56 -16.95
N LEU A 128 -9.65 -40.99 -16.55
CA LEU A 128 -10.38 -41.39 -15.35
C LEU A 128 -11.38 -42.48 -15.73
N VAL A 129 -11.31 -43.62 -15.04
CA VAL A 129 -12.22 -44.76 -15.22
C VAL A 129 -13.09 -44.87 -13.99
N LEU A 130 -14.39 -44.76 -14.17
CA LEU A 130 -15.36 -44.76 -13.08
C LEU A 130 -16.38 -45.89 -13.28
N SER A 131 -16.87 -46.45 -12.19
CA SER A 131 -18.14 -47.17 -12.22
C SER A 131 -19.30 -46.19 -12.49
N ALA A 132 -20.36 -46.62 -13.17
CA ALA A 132 -21.61 -45.85 -13.26
C ALA A 132 -22.21 -45.50 -11.88
N THR A 133 -21.81 -46.22 -10.83
CA THR A 133 -22.18 -45.98 -9.42
C THR A 133 -21.04 -45.40 -8.58
N ALA A 134 -19.94 -44.98 -9.22
CA ALA A 134 -18.83 -44.35 -8.51
C ALA A 134 -19.25 -43.02 -7.89
N ASP A 135 -18.62 -42.68 -6.78
CA ASP A 135 -18.77 -41.38 -6.14
C ASP A 135 -18.53 -40.25 -7.16
N LYS A 136 -19.33 -39.20 -7.05
CA LYS A 136 -19.29 -38.00 -7.87
C LYS A 136 -18.68 -36.86 -7.06
N ILE A 137 -18.12 -35.88 -7.77
CA ILE A 137 -17.56 -34.69 -7.15
C ILE A 137 -18.64 -33.61 -7.05
N LEU A 138 -18.90 -33.15 -5.83
CA LEU A 138 -19.64 -31.93 -5.56
C LEU A 138 -18.65 -30.83 -5.17
N THR A 139 -18.55 -29.79 -5.98
CA THR A 139 -17.81 -28.57 -5.63
C THR A 139 -18.77 -27.55 -5.03
N VAL A 140 -18.51 -27.08 -3.82
CA VAL A 140 -19.24 -25.98 -3.19
C VAL A 140 -18.38 -24.72 -3.28
N ALA A 141 -18.94 -23.66 -3.85
CA ALA A 141 -18.27 -22.38 -4.09
C ALA A 141 -19.17 -21.20 -3.68
N GLY A 142 -18.57 -20.02 -3.55
CA GLY A 142 -19.27 -18.76 -3.31
C GLY A 142 -18.83 -17.69 -4.31
N HIS A 143 -19.75 -16.81 -4.69
CA HIS A 143 -19.49 -15.67 -5.57
C HIS A 143 -20.08 -14.38 -4.96
N PRO A 144 -19.37 -13.24 -4.98
CA PRO A 144 -18.01 -13.05 -5.51
C PRO A 144 -16.90 -13.61 -4.60
N LEU A 145 -17.26 -14.06 -3.40
CA LEU A 145 -16.33 -14.62 -2.41
C LEU A 145 -16.98 -15.79 -1.67
N TRP A 146 -16.15 -16.58 -0.98
CA TRP A 146 -16.59 -17.66 -0.11
C TRP A 146 -17.01 -17.08 1.25
N ASN A 147 -18.31 -17.05 1.54
CA ASN A 147 -18.87 -16.47 2.77
C ASN A 147 -19.95 -17.38 3.38
N GLY A 148 -20.17 -17.28 4.68
CA GLY A 148 -21.05 -18.20 5.39
C GLY A 148 -20.39 -19.55 5.63
N VAL A 149 -21.17 -20.47 6.22
CA VAL A 149 -20.69 -21.80 6.63
C VAL A 149 -21.61 -22.87 6.02
N PRO A 150 -21.45 -23.17 4.72
CA PRO A 150 -22.21 -24.24 4.08
C PRO A 150 -21.82 -25.62 4.63
N CYS A 151 -22.70 -26.61 4.46
CA CYS A 151 -22.44 -28.01 4.77
C CYS A 151 -23.02 -28.90 3.66
N PRO A 152 -22.22 -29.66 2.89
CA PRO A 152 -20.75 -29.67 2.86
C PRO A 152 -20.12 -28.28 2.72
N ASP A 153 -18.94 -28.09 3.30
CA ASP A 153 -18.21 -26.83 3.33
C ASP A 153 -17.65 -26.45 1.96
N TYR A 154 -17.06 -25.26 1.84
CA TYR A 154 -16.46 -24.81 0.59
C TYR A 154 -15.32 -25.72 0.14
N GLY A 155 -15.26 -26.04 -1.16
CA GLY A 155 -14.29 -26.97 -1.74
C GLY A 155 -14.94 -28.14 -2.47
N ALA A 156 -14.10 -29.09 -2.91
CA ALA A 156 -14.53 -30.28 -3.64
C ALA A 156 -14.72 -31.47 -2.68
N HIS A 157 -15.84 -32.16 -2.83
CA HIS A 157 -16.26 -33.27 -1.98
C HIS A 157 -16.60 -34.51 -2.79
N SER A 158 -16.13 -35.68 -2.35
CA SER A 158 -16.56 -36.97 -2.90
C SER A 158 -17.91 -37.36 -2.29
N VAL A 159 -18.94 -37.54 -3.11
CA VAL A 159 -20.31 -37.87 -2.69
C VAL A 159 -20.79 -39.10 -3.44
N ALA A 160 -21.30 -40.10 -2.73
CA ALA A 160 -21.81 -41.32 -3.37
C ALA A 160 -22.91 -41.01 -4.40
N HIS A 161 -22.85 -41.64 -5.56
CA HIS A 161 -23.82 -41.47 -6.64
C HIS A 161 -25.26 -41.71 -6.17
N GLY A 162 -26.18 -40.83 -6.55
CA GLY A 162 -27.60 -40.90 -6.16
C GLY A 162 -27.91 -40.35 -4.77
N THR A 163 -26.92 -39.85 -4.04
CA THR A 163 -27.13 -39.26 -2.71
C THR A 163 -27.85 -37.92 -2.83
N TRP A 164 -28.86 -37.69 -1.99
CA TRP A 164 -29.46 -36.38 -1.80
C TRP A 164 -28.59 -35.55 -0.86
N VAL A 165 -28.10 -34.41 -1.35
CA VAL A 165 -27.38 -33.41 -0.56
C VAL A 165 -28.33 -32.26 -0.27
N THR A 166 -28.42 -31.86 1.01
CA THR A 166 -29.02 -30.58 1.42
C THR A 166 -27.89 -29.68 1.88
N ASN A 167 -27.74 -28.52 1.24
CA ASN A 167 -26.73 -27.53 1.59
C ASN A 167 -27.43 -26.20 1.91
N SER A 168 -26.95 -25.49 2.91
CA SER A 168 -27.55 -24.23 3.36
C SER A 168 -26.50 -23.27 3.90
N VAL A 169 -26.74 -21.98 3.72
CA VAL A 169 -26.00 -20.88 4.34
C VAL A 169 -26.95 -20.00 5.15
N ALA A 170 -26.41 -19.17 6.04
CA ALA A 170 -27.21 -18.14 6.70
C ALA A 170 -27.73 -17.13 5.65
N ALA A 171 -28.96 -16.62 5.82
CA ALA A 171 -29.51 -15.59 4.95
C ALA A 171 -28.66 -14.30 4.96
N VAL A 172 -28.03 -14.01 6.10
CA VAL A 172 -27.06 -12.94 6.29
C VAL A 172 -25.82 -13.53 6.94
N SER A 173 -24.65 -13.24 6.40
CA SER A 173 -23.37 -13.72 6.94
C SER A 173 -22.38 -12.57 7.08
N THR A 174 -21.82 -12.42 8.27
CA THR A 174 -20.67 -11.56 8.53
C THR A 174 -19.39 -12.28 8.16
N LEU A 175 -18.43 -11.59 7.55
CA LEU A 175 -17.09 -12.14 7.39
C LEU A 175 -16.48 -12.41 8.76
N ALA A 176 -15.69 -13.48 8.86
CA ALA A 176 -14.95 -13.86 10.07
C ALA A 176 -13.75 -12.93 10.34
N SER A 177 -13.98 -11.61 10.33
CA SER A 177 -13.06 -10.64 10.92
C SER A 177 -13.40 -10.46 12.40
N ALA A 178 -12.42 -10.10 13.23
CA ALA A 178 -12.59 -9.98 14.68
C ALA A 178 -13.74 -9.03 15.11
N ASP A 179 -14.15 -8.09 14.23
CA ASP A 179 -15.09 -7.02 14.58
C ASP A 179 -16.51 -7.20 14.00
N HIS A 180 -16.73 -8.17 13.10
CA HIS A 180 -18.02 -8.47 12.46
C HIS A 180 -18.78 -7.23 11.92
N ARG A 181 -18.08 -6.23 11.36
CA ARG A 181 -18.68 -4.98 10.85
C ARG A 181 -18.94 -4.97 9.34
N VAL A 182 -18.72 -6.10 8.68
CA VAL A 182 -18.99 -6.29 7.25
C VAL A 182 -19.87 -7.53 7.11
N ARG A 183 -20.97 -7.41 6.36
CA ARG A 183 -21.91 -8.51 6.10
C ARG A 183 -22.35 -8.56 4.65
N TYR A 184 -22.81 -9.73 4.24
CA TYR A 184 -23.42 -9.97 2.94
C TYR A 184 -24.73 -10.72 3.11
N HIS A 185 -25.67 -10.47 2.19
CA HIS A 185 -26.93 -11.19 2.11
C HIS A 185 -26.84 -12.28 1.05
N CYS A 186 -27.27 -13.49 1.37
CA CYS A 186 -27.40 -14.55 0.39
C CYS A 186 -28.54 -14.18 -0.57
N GLN A 187 -28.22 -14.09 -1.86
CA GLN A 187 -29.17 -13.79 -2.93
C GLN A 187 -29.74 -15.05 -3.57
N GLY A 188 -29.16 -16.22 -3.25
CA GLY A 188 -29.55 -17.49 -3.84
C GLY A 188 -28.38 -18.41 -4.14
N TYR A 189 -28.60 -19.34 -5.06
CA TYR A 189 -27.61 -20.29 -5.53
C TYR A 189 -27.76 -20.57 -7.03
N THR A 190 -26.70 -21.07 -7.64
CA THR A 190 -26.73 -21.78 -8.92
C THR A 190 -26.13 -23.17 -8.73
N LEU A 191 -26.69 -24.17 -9.41
CA LEU A 191 -26.15 -25.51 -9.51
C LEU A 191 -25.81 -25.77 -10.98
N ALA A 192 -24.59 -26.20 -11.27
CA ALA A 192 -24.11 -26.41 -12.63
C ALA A 192 -23.37 -27.75 -12.78
N ASN A 193 -23.45 -28.33 -13.96
CA ASN A 193 -22.58 -29.42 -14.41
C ASN A 193 -21.61 -28.91 -15.49
N LEU A 194 -20.91 -29.82 -16.18
CA LEU A 194 -19.97 -29.46 -17.25
C LEU A 194 -20.65 -28.86 -18.50
N GLU A 195 -21.96 -29.10 -18.68
CA GLU A 195 -22.73 -28.62 -19.83
C GLU A 195 -23.37 -27.25 -19.57
N GLY A 196 -23.51 -26.85 -18.30
CA GLY A 196 -24.00 -25.54 -17.90
C GLY A 196 -24.79 -25.57 -16.59
N GLN A 197 -25.55 -24.51 -16.34
CA GLN A 197 -26.43 -24.42 -15.18
C GLN A 197 -27.61 -25.38 -15.30
N VAL A 198 -27.81 -26.22 -14.29
CA VAL A 198 -28.89 -27.22 -14.21
C VAL A 198 -30.00 -26.82 -13.23
N ASP A 199 -29.71 -25.99 -12.23
CA ASP A 199 -30.70 -25.41 -11.32
C ASP A 199 -30.25 -24.04 -10.79
N ALA A 200 -31.19 -23.23 -10.31
CA ALA A 200 -30.93 -21.99 -9.59
C ALA A 200 -32.13 -21.58 -8.74
N GLY A 201 -31.87 -20.88 -7.63
CA GLY A 201 -32.92 -20.40 -6.74
C GLY A 201 -32.48 -19.20 -5.93
N THR A 202 -33.44 -18.55 -5.26
CA THR A 202 -33.22 -17.36 -4.39
C THR A 202 -33.20 -17.70 -2.90
N THR A 203 -33.32 -18.97 -2.55
CA THR A 203 -33.26 -19.44 -1.16
C THR A 203 -31.83 -19.52 -0.67
N ASN A 204 -31.64 -19.44 0.64
CA ASN A 204 -30.36 -19.67 1.32
C ASN A 204 -30.12 -21.15 1.66
N TRP A 205 -30.87 -22.05 1.04
CA TRP A 205 -30.71 -23.50 1.14
C TRP A 205 -31.19 -24.16 -0.15
N VAL A 206 -30.63 -25.32 -0.46
CA VAL A 206 -31.02 -26.15 -1.61
C VAL A 206 -30.88 -27.63 -1.28
N ALA A 207 -31.75 -28.46 -1.84
CA ALA A 207 -31.58 -29.91 -1.85
C ALA A 207 -31.60 -30.43 -3.29
N PHE A 208 -30.60 -31.25 -3.64
CA PHE A 208 -30.46 -31.86 -4.97
C PHE A 208 -29.82 -33.24 -4.86
N GLN A 209 -30.02 -34.07 -5.89
CA GLN A 209 -29.42 -35.40 -5.97
C GLN A 209 -28.10 -35.35 -6.76
N VAL A 210 -27.05 -35.96 -6.25
CA VAL A 210 -25.74 -36.01 -6.91
C VAL A 210 -25.64 -37.24 -7.81
N ASN A 211 -26.07 -37.09 -9.06
CA ASN A 211 -25.99 -38.14 -10.09
C ASN A 211 -24.80 -37.96 -11.04
N GLU A 212 -24.21 -36.76 -11.04
CA GLU A 212 -23.08 -36.36 -11.87
C GLU A 212 -22.18 -35.41 -11.08
N ASN A 213 -21.07 -34.97 -11.67
CA ASN A 213 -20.23 -33.94 -11.05
C ASN A 213 -20.95 -32.60 -11.10
N LEU A 214 -21.12 -31.96 -9.94
CA LEU A 214 -21.90 -30.74 -9.78
C LEU A 214 -21.08 -29.66 -9.10
N THR A 215 -21.34 -28.41 -9.47
CA THR A 215 -20.83 -27.22 -8.79
C THR A 215 -22.02 -26.43 -8.24
N LEU A 216 -22.13 -26.37 -6.91
CA LEU A 216 -23.05 -25.49 -6.19
C LEU A 216 -22.33 -24.16 -5.90
N THR A 217 -22.83 -23.06 -6.43
CA THR A 217 -22.32 -21.71 -6.15
C THR A 217 -23.35 -20.90 -5.37
N TRP A 218 -23.02 -20.50 -4.15
CA TRP A 218 -23.79 -19.54 -3.37
C TRP A 218 -23.56 -18.12 -3.89
N LEU A 219 -24.65 -17.40 -4.18
CA LEU A 219 -24.63 -16.02 -4.65
C LEU A 219 -24.77 -15.08 -3.46
N TRP A 220 -23.76 -14.25 -3.23
CA TRP A 220 -23.75 -13.22 -2.20
C TRP A 220 -23.95 -11.84 -2.84
N GLY A 221 -24.77 -11.01 -2.19
CA GLY A 221 -25.09 -9.66 -2.63
C GLY A 221 -23.95 -8.68 -2.41
N GLU A 222 -24.25 -7.38 -2.50
CA GLU A 222 -23.25 -6.35 -2.22
C GLU A 222 -22.88 -6.28 -0.73
N GLU A 223 -21.72 -5.70 -0.47
CA GLU A 223 -21.17 -5.53 0.87
C GLU A 223 -21.97 -4.51 1.69
N GLU A 224 -22.50 -4.89 2.84
CA GLU A 224 -23.01 -3.92 3.82
C GLU A 224 -22.01 -3.72 4.95
N VAL A 225 -21.80 -2.45 5.31
CA VAL A 225 -20.90 -2.05 6.39
C VAL A 225 -21.67 -1.51 7.59
N ARG A 226 -21.19 -1.80 8.79
CA ARG A 226 -21.78 -1.27 10.03
C ARG A 226 -21.11 0.05 10.40
N TYR A 227 -21.91 1.03 10.82
CA TYR A 227 -21.39 2.11 11.64
C TYR A 227 -22.00 2.12 13.03
N ASP A 228 -21.18 2.54 13.99
CA ASP A 228 -21.53 2.69 15.39
C ASP A 228 -21.31 4.16 15.78
N ALA A 229 -22.28 4.77 16.47
CA ALA A 229 -22.22 6.15 16.92
C ALA A 229 -22.57 6.22 18.42
N THR A 230 -21.73 6.92 19.19
CA THR A 230 -21.91 7.06 20.64
C THR A 230 -21.76 8.52 21.09
N ALA A 231 -22.33 8.85 22.24
CA ALA A 231 -22.06 10.11 22.93
C ALA A 231 -20.94 9.94 23.98
N GLY A 232 -20.01 10.89 24.04
CA GLY A 232 -19.13 11.06 25.20
C GLY A 232 -19.92 11.55 26.43
N GLN A 233 -19.24 11.70 27.56
CA GLN A 233 -19.87 12.29 28.75
C GLN A 233 -20.37 13.71 28.48
N HIS A 234 -21.43 14.12 29.17
CA HIS A 234 -22.00 15.48 29.15
C HIS A 234 -22.67 15.91 27.83
N GLY A 235 -23.23 14.95 27.12
CA GLY A 235 -24.14 15.19 26.01
C GLY A 235 -24.81 13.91 25.54
N THR A 236 -25.64 14.04 24.51
CA THR A 236 -26.27 12.93 23.81
C THR A 236 -26.14 13.12 22.30
N ILE A 237 -26.45 12.08 21.53
CA ILE A 237 -26.55 12.18 20.07
C ILE A 237 -27.98 11.89 19.63
N ARG A 238 -28.39 12.51 18.53
CA ARG A 238 -29.72 12.37 17.92
C ARG A 238 -29.63 11.93 16.47
N GLN A 239 -30.43 10.94 16.09
CA GLN A 239 -30.58 10.45 14.72
C GLN A 239 -32.06 10.25 14.41
N GLY A 240 -32.55 10.80 13.30
CA GLY A 240 -33.95 10.61 12.88
C GLY A 240 -34.99 11.06 13.92
N GLY A 241 -34.64 12.03 14.79
CA GLY A 241 -35.51 12.51 15.87
C GLY A 241 -35.46 11.70 17.17
N VAL A 242 -34.72 10.60 17.21
CA VAL A 242 -34.52 9.76 18.41
C VAL A 242 -33.14 10.06 19.01
N THR A 243 -33.02 10.02 20.34
CA THR A 243 -31.75 10.21 21.06
C THR A 243 -31.23 8.89 21.64
N GLY A 244 -29.92 8.66 21.60
CA GLY A 244 -29.27 7.45 22.15
C GLY A 244 -28.05 7.03 21.33
N ASP A 245 -27.38 5.96 21.72
CA ASP A 245 -26.33 5.36 20.89
C ASP A 245 -26.96 4.61 19.71
N PHE A 246 -26.30 4.66 18.54
CA PHE A 246 -26.81 4.08 17.29
C PHE A 246 -25.85 3.05 16.71
N SER A 247 -26.42 2.01 16.10
CA SER A 247 -25.70 1.02 15.30
C SER A 247 -26.55 0.66 14.09
N GLU A 248 -26.06 0.94 12.89
CA GLU A 248 -26.81 0.79 11.64
C GLU A 248 -25.93 0.15 10.55
N TRP A 249 -26.57 -0.66 9.71
CA TRP A 249 -25.96 -1.27 8.54
C TRP A 249 -26.29 -0.45 7.30
N LEU A 250 -25.26 -0.06 6.55
CA LEU A 250 -25.38 0.73 5.33
C LEU A 250 -24.97 -0.11 4.12
N ALA A 251 -25.77 -0.03 3.06
CA ALA A 251 -25.41 -0.52 1.74
C ALA A 251 -24.28 0.31 1.12
N PRO A 252 -23.54 -0.22 0.13
CA PRO A 252 -22.43 0.51 -0.47
C PRO A 252 -22.87 1.88 -1.01
N GLY A 253 -22.17 2.93 -0.60
CA GLY A 253 -22.42 4.29 -1.09
C GLY A 253 -23.69 4.96 -0.54
N ALA A 254 -24.48 4.29 0.31
CA ALA A 254 -25.62 4.91 0.97
C ALA A 254 -25.17 5.88 2.09
N PRO A 255 -25.72 7.10 2.18
CA PRO A 255 -25.48 7.96 3.32
C PRO A 255 -26.26 7.46 4.56
N SER A 256 -25.65 7.60 5.73
CA SER A 256 -26.36 7.48 7.01
C SER A 256 -27.42 8.57 7.19
N THR A 257 -28.35 8.35 8.11
CA THR A 257 -29.16 9.46 8.65
C THR A 257 -28.26 10.42 9.44
N SER A 258 -28.60 11.71 9.49
CA SER A 258 -27.78 12.72 10.16
C SER A 258 -27.69 12.49 11.67
N LEU A 259 -26.46 12.54 12.16
CA LEU A 259 -26.08 12.43 13.57
C LEU A 259 -25.87 13.83 14.12
N GLU A 260 -26.70 14.25 15.07
CA GLU A 260 -26.59 15.53 15.72
C GLU A 260 -26.06 15.36 17.15
N ALA A 261 -24.98 16.06 17.48
CA ALA A 261 -24.45 16.11 18.84
C ALA A 261 -25.18 17.20 19.64
N LEU A 262 -25.74 16.82 20.79
CA LEU A 262 -26.53 17.67 21.66
C LEU A 262 -25.83 17.78 23.02
N PRO A 263 -25.12 18.89 23.32
CA PRO A 263 -24.48 19.06 24.63
C PRO A 263 -25.51 19.23 25.75
N ASP A 264 -25.16 18.79 26.96
CA ASP A 264 -25.92 19.11 28.17
C ASP A 264 -25.82 20.61 28.51
N ASP A 265 -26.73 21.13 29.35
CA ASP A 265 -26.69 22.52 29.81
C ASP A 265 -25.33 22.86 30.45
N GLY A 266 -24.69 23.92 29.96
CA GLY A 266 -23.37 24.35 30.43
C GLY A 266 -22.19 23.67 29.74
N TYR A 267 -22.44 22.75 28.80
CA TYR A 267 -21.44 22.09 27.98
C TYR A 267 -21.54 22.56 26.52
N GLU A 268 -20.48 22.30 25.76
CA GLU A 268 -20.44 22.51 24.32
C GLU A 268 -19.90 21.27 23.60
N PHE A 269 -20.39 21.07 22.38
CA PHE A 269 -19.83 20.10 21.45
C PHE A 269 -18.49 20.60 20.93
N LEU A 270 -17.46 19.75 21.00
CA LEU A 270 -16.15 20.02 20.43
C LEU A 270 -16.07 19.52 18.98
N TYR A 271 -16.05 18.20 18.83
CA TYR A 271 -15.88 17.50 17.57
C TYR A 271 -16.18 16.01 17.73
N TRP A 272 -16.25 15.30 16.61
CA TRP A 272 -16.36 13.85 16.54
C TRP A 272 -14.98 13.20 16.58
N LEU A 273 -14.87 12.14 17.39
CA LEU A 273 -13.72 11.25 17.46
C LEU A 273 -13.98 9.94 16.72
N GLY A 274 -12.92 9.21 16.38
CA GLY A 274 -12.98 7.90 15.75
C GLY A 274 -12.91 7.96 14.22
N ASP A 275 -13.64 7.07 13.56
CA ASP A 275 -13.62 6.86 12.09
C ASP A 275 -14.41 7.93 11.32
N VAL A 276 -14.11 9.21 11.58
CA VAL A 276 -14.81 10.34 10.99
C VAL A 276 -14.34 10.58 9.54
N PRO A 277 -15.25 10.90 8.59
CA PRO A 277 -14.86 11.31 7.25
C PRO A 277 -13.94 12.53 7.24
N ALA A 278 -13.05 12.60 6.24
CA ALA A 278 -12.11 13.71 6.10
C ALA A 278 -12.81 15.08 6.14
N GLY A 279 -12.29 16.02 6.93
CA GLY A 279 -12.87 17.35 7.12
C GLY A 279 -14.20 17.44 7.87
N ALA A 280 -14.78 16.33 8.37
CA ALA A 280 -16.11 16.33 9.00
C ALA A 280 -16.09 16.32 10.55
N ALA A 281 -14.91 16.34 11.18
CA ALA A 281 -14.77 16.25 12.65
C ALA A 281 -15.57 17.31 13.42
N THR A 282 -15.68 18.54 12.91
CA THR A 282 -16.44 19.62 13.57
C THR A 282 -17.86 19.79 13.04
N SER A 283 -18.30 18.94 12.11
CA SER A 283 -19.64 19.02 11.52
C SER A 283 -20.71 18.58 12.50
N ASN A 284 -21.72 19.41 12.72
CA ASN A 284 -22.91 19.07 13.48
C ASN A 284 -24.16 19.68 12.81
N PRO A 285 -25.04 18.88 12.19
CA PRO A 285 -25.04 17.41 12.17
C PRO A 285 -23.91 16.79 11.31
N LEU A 286 -23.41 15.64 11.74
CA LEU A 286 -22.50 14.77 11.00
C LEU A 286 -23.29 13.86 10.05
N GLN A 287 -22.77 13.70 8.84
CA GLN A 287 -23.23 12.75 7.86
C GLN A 287 -22.11 11.75 7.58
N ILE A 288 -22.32 10.49 7.95
CA ILE A 288 -21.45 9.42 7.51
C ILE A 288 -21.87 9.00 6.11
N THR A 289 -20.99 9.22 5.14
CA THR A 289 -21.03 8.57 3.82
C THR A 289 -19.94 7.51 3.83
N THR A 290 -20.08 6.40 3.09
CA THR A 290 -19.02 5.47 2.58
C THR A 290 -19.40 3.98 2.66
N GLY A 291 -18.61 3.14 2.00
CA GLY A 291 -18.64 1.67 2.08
C GLY A 291 -17.51 1.09 2.93
N VAL A 292 -17.14 1.75 4.04
CA VAL A 292 -16.23 1.20 5.05
C VAL A 292 -16.87 1.25 6.43
N PRO A 293 -16.61 0.28 7.32
CA PRO A 293 -17.09 0.33 8.70
C PRO A 293 -16.56 1.55 9.44
N ARG A 294 -17.40 2.19 10.27
CA ARG A 294 -17.02 3.39 11.03
C ARG A 294 -17.53 3.36 12.47
N SER A 295 -16.71 3.76 13.41
CA SER A 295 -17.11 4.02 14.79
C SER A 295 -16.81 5.47 15.15
N VAL A 296 -17.83 6.26 15.48
CA VAL A 296 -17.68 7.67 15.86
C VAL A 296 -18.21 7.95 17.26
N GLN A 297 -17.61 8.94 17.92
CA GLN A 297 -18.06 9.41 19.23
C GLN A 297 -18.13 10.94 19.27
N ALA A 298 -19.24 11.50 19.71
CA ALA A 298 -19.34 12.94 19.95
C ALA A 298 -18.58 13.32 21.23
N LEU A 299 -17.65 14.26 21.15
CA LEU A 299 -16.91 14.77 22.32
C LEU A 299 -17.52 16.10 22.79
N PHE A 300 -17.78 16.19 24.10
CA PHE A 300 -18.30 17.38 24.75
C PHE A 300 -17.34 17.87 25.83
N ARG A 301 -17.39 19.16 26.15
CA ARG A 301 -16.63 19.76 27.26
C ARG A 301 -17.42 20.86 27.97
N LEU A 302 -16.96 21.26 29.15
CA LEU A 302 -17.52 22.41 29.85
C LEU A 302 -17.35 23.69 29.03
N ALA A 303 -18.41 24.48 28.90
CA ALA A 303 -18.40 25.76 28.19
C ALA A 303 -17.80 26.88 29.08
N ASP A 304 -16.48 26.88 29.19
CA ASP A 304 -15.72 27.90 29.92
C ASP A 304 -15.27 29.07 29.03
N PRO A 305 -15.02 30.25 29.60
CA PRO A 305 -14.28 31.31 28.93
C PRO A 305 -12.90 30.84 28.44
N PRO A 306 -12.37 31.43 27.35
CA PRO A 306 -11.02 31.14 26.85
C PRO A 306 -9.95 31.23 27.94
N THR A 307 -9.10 30.21 28.04
CA THR A 307 -8.08 30.16 29.09
C THR A 307 -6.83 29.39 28.65
N THR A 308 -5.84 29.30 29.54
CA THR A 308 -4.66 28.46 29.36
C THR A 308 -4.95 27.05 29.88
N ARG A 309 -4.72 26.04 29.05
CA ARG A 309 -4.83 24.62 29.37
C ARG A 309 -3.42 24.02 29.45
N LEU A 310 -3.05 23.51 30.62
CA LEU A 310 -1.74 22.91 30.85
C LEU A 310 -1.84 21.39 30.78
N TRP A 311 -0.91 20.78 30.07
CA TRP A 311 -0.78 19.33 30.02
C TRP A 311 -0.39 18.76 31.40
N ASN A 312 -1.06 17.68 31.80
CA ASN A 312 -0.86 16.97 33.07
C ASN A 312 -0.83 15.45 32.89
N GLY A 313 -0.73 14.93 31.65
CA GLY A 313 -0.72 13.50 31.36
C GLY A 313 0.53 12.72 31.80
N GLY A 314 1.42 13.34 32.57
CA GLY A 314 2.62 12.70 33.14
C GLY A 314 3.69 12.30 32.10
N THR A 315 4.76 11.66 32.57
CA THR A 315 5.95 11.31 31.76
C THR A 315 6.16 9.81 31.57
N ALA A 316 5.39 8.96 32.25
CA ALA A 316 5.60 7.50 32.29
C ALA A 316 4.75 6.70 31.28
N ALA A 317 3.62 7.27 30.83
CA ALA A 317 2.68 6.63 29.90
C ALA A 317 2.26 7.61 28.80
N LEU A 318 1.69 7.07 27.71
CA LEU A 318 1.08 7.90 26.67
C LEU A 318 -0.20 8.54 27.24
N GLY A 319 -0.23 9.86 27.36
CA GLY A 319 -1.45 10.58 27.69
C GLY A 319 -2.22 10.94 26.42
N VAL A 320 -3.55 10.88 26.50
CA VAL A 320 -4.46 11.17 25.39
C VAL A 320 -5.01 12.58 25.54
N TRP A 321 -4.94 13.39 24.48
CA TRP A 321 -5.48 14.76 24.39
C TRP A 321 -6.97 14.81 24.75
N HIS A 322 -7.71 13.76 24.40
CA HIS A 322 -9.16 13.67 24.57
C HIS A 322 -9.59 13.17 25.94
N ASP A 323 -8.65 12.90 26.84
CA ASP A 323 -8.94 12.53 28.23
C ASP A 323 -8.85 13.77 29.14
N PRO A 324 -9.98 14.22 29.73
CA PRO A 324 -10.01 15.40 30.60
C PRO A 324 -9.10 15.29 31.83
N ALA A 325 -8.72 14.08 32.26
CA ALA A 325 -7.81 13.87 33.39
C ALA A 325 -6.37 14.36 33.09
N ASN A 326 -6.01 14.50 31.82
CA ASN A 326 -4.69 14.91 31.38
C ASN A 326 -4.54 16.44 31.26
N TRP A 327 -5.53 17.23 31.68
CA TRP A 327 -5.52 18.68 31.52
C TRP A 327 -5.75 19.42 32.82
N LEU A 328 -5.10 20.58 32.95
CA LEU A 328 -5.34 21.55 34.02
C LEU A 328 -5.92 22.87 33.47
N PRO A 329 -6.88 23.51 34.17
CA PRO A 329 -7.56 23.05 35.38
C PRO A 329 -8.25 21.69 35.20
N ALA A 330 -8.21 20.86 36.24
CA ALA A 330 -8.59 19.44 36.16
C ALA A 330 -9.98 19.25 35.58
N GLY A 331 -10.10 18.36 34.59
CA GLY A 331 -11.39 17.91 34.06
C GLY A 331 -11.92 18.68 32.85
N ASN A 332 -11.17 19.64 32.27
CA ASN A 332 -11.61 20.39 31.09
C ASN A 332 -10.64 20.27 29.91
N LEU A 333 -11.19 19.83 28.78
CA LEU A 333 -10.48 19.64 27.52
C LEU A 333 -10.17 20.98 26.83
N PRO A 334 -9.01 21.10 26.15
CA PRO A 334 -8.75 22.21 25.25
C PRO A 334 -9.73 22.27 24.09
N GLY A 335 -10.02 23.49 23.65
CA GLY A 335 -10.84 23.76 22.49
C GLY A 335 -10.36 25.01 21.76
N ARG A 336 -11.04 25.36 20.67
CA ARG A 336 -10.56 26.33 19.67
C ARG A 336 -10.17 27.72 20.16
N HIS A 337 -10.59 28.12 21.35
CA HIS A 337 -10.26 29.43 21.93
C HIS A 337 -9.19 29.37 23.03
N ASP A 338 -8.72 28.19 23.41
CA ASP A 338 -7.77 28.04 24.51
C ASP A 338 -6.32 28.08 24.04
N HIS A 339 -5.44 28.63 24.88
CA HIS A 339 -4.00 28.48 24.74
C HIS A 339 -3.56 27.17 25.39
N VAL A 340 -2.82 26.32 24.67
CA VAL A 340 -2.40 25.01 25.13
C VAL A 340 -0.89 24.99 25.38
N ILE A 341 -0.48 24.46 26.53
CA ILE A 341 0.93 24.28 26.88
C ILE A 341 1.17 22.80 27.16
N ILE A 342 2.13 22.21 26.44
CA ILE A 342 2.63 20.84 26.65
C ILE A 342 4.13 20.95 26.94
N ASP A 343 4.49 20.95 28.23
CA ASP A 343 5.86 21.21 28.68
C ASP A 343 6.59 19.94 29.18
N SER A 344 5.91 18.80 29.18
CA SER A 344 6.44 17.53 29.65
C SER A 344 5.71 16.34 29.02
N GLY A 345 6.35 15.16 29.05
CA GLY A 345 5.70 13.90 28.76
C GLY A 345 5.29 13.67 27.31
N TYR A 346 4.33 12.76 27.13
CA TYR A 346 3.84 12.30 25.83
C TYR A 346 2.35 12.60 25.70
N CYS A 347 2.00 13.53 24.82
CA CYS A 347 0.61 13.81 24.46
C CYS A 347 0.33 13.22 23.08
N CYS A 348 -0.74 12.44 22.93
CA CYS A 348 -1.26 12.05 21.63
C CYS A 348 -2.68 12.53 21.40
N THR A 349 -2.97 12.93 20.16
CA THR A 349 -4.34 13.03 19.66
C THR A 349 -4.61 11.88 18.69
N THR A 350 -5.88 11.48 18.62
CA THR A 350 -6.43 10.47 17.73
C THR A 350 -6.59 11.05 16.31
N ASN A 351 -7.82 11.28 15.86
CA ASN A 351 -8.17 11.76 14.52
C ASN A 351 -8.24 13.29 14.44
N TYR A 352 -8.58 14.01 15.51
CA TYR A 352 -8.76 15.46 15.46
C TYR A 352 -8.44 16.13 16.80
N ALA A 353 -7.76 17.27 16.79
CA ALA A 353 -7.68 18.18 17.93
C ALA A 353 -7.57 19.63 17.44
N GLU A 354 -8.10 20.58 18.21
CA GLU A 354 -7.96 22.00 17.92
C GLU A 354 -7.74 22.88 19.16
N CYS A 355 -7.04 24.00 18.98
CA CYS A 355 -6.77 25.01 20.01
C CYS A 355 -6.50 26.40 19.41
N SER A 356 -6.53 27.45 20.22
CA SER A 356 -6.23 28.80 19.76
C SER A 356 -4.74 28.99 19.47
N SER A 357 -3.87 28.54 20.36
CA SER A 357 -2.41 28.58 20.18
C SER A 357 -1.78 27.47 20.99
N LEU A 358 -0.59 27.01 20.58
CA LEU A 358 0.02 25.82 21.15
C LEU A 358 1.52 26.02 21.36
N SER A 359 1.97 25.78 22.59
CA SER A 359 3.38 25.78 22.97
C SER A 359 3.79 24.39 23.43
N VAL A 360 4.79 23.81 22.76
CA VAL A 360 5.42 22.54 23.16
C VAL A 360 6.88 22.83 23.52
N SER A 361 7.31 22.41 24.70
CA SER A 361 8.62 22.82 25.25
C SER A 361 9.34 21.69 26.00
N ASN A 362 10.50 22.03 26.57
CA ASN A 362 11.43 21.14 27.26
C ASN A 362 11.81 19.91 26.42
N ALA A 363 11.24 18.75 26.74
CA ALA A 363 11.41 17.52 25.98
C ALA A 363 10.06 16.83 25.73
N ALA A 364 8.98 17.62 25.77
CA ALA A 364 7.64 17.14 25.54
C ALA A 364 7.46 16.66 24.10
N ILE A 365 6.65 15.63 23.94
CA ILE A 365 6.38 15.02 22.64
C ILE A 365 4.88 15.08 22.38
N LEU A 366 4.48 15.82 21.34
CA LEU A 366 3.12 15.81 20.80
C LEU A 366 3.05 14.89 19.58
N ARG A 367 2.06 14.00 19.57
CA ARG A 367 1.82 13.10 18.45
C ARG A 367 0.42 13.27 17.91
N VAL A 368 0.32 13.48 16.61
CA VAL A 368 -0.96 13.61 15.90
C VAL A 368 -1.22 12.30 15.17
N ALA A 369 -2.39 11.70 15.40
CA ALA A 369 -2.77 10.42 14.83
C ALA A 369 -1.71 9.33 15.06
N SER A 370 -1.39 9.06 16.34
CA SER A 370 -0.43 8.04 16.74
C SER A 370 -0.70 7.55 18.16
N HIS A 371 -0.66 6.23 18.40
CA HIS A 371 -1.01 5.60 19.67
C HIS A 371 0.14 4.87 20.38
N THR A 372 1.38 5.12 19.98
CA THR A 372 2.55 4.51 20.63
C THR A 372 3.26 5.48 21.56
N THR A 373 3.94 4.95 22.58
CA THR A 373 4.97 5.67 23.35
C THR A 373 6.32 5.63 22.64
N ALA A 374 6.53 4.69 21.71
CA ALA A 374 7.78 4.50 20.99
C ALA A 374 8.17 5.79 20.28
N ALA A 375 9.32 6.38 20.65
CA ALA A 375 9.76 7.67 20.14
C ALA A 375 9.53 7.80 18.62
N ASN A 376 9.00 8.94 18.17
CA ASN A 376 8.93 9.28 16.76
C ASN A 376 10.35 9.63 16.29
N ARG A 377 11.23 8.62 16.24
CA ARG A 377 12.64 8.74 15.85
C ARG A 377 12.68 8.90 14.34
N ALA A 378 12.37 10.09 13.86
CA ALA A 378 12.79 10.57 12.54
C ALA A 378 14.33 10.65 12.42
N SER A 379 15.08 9.69 12.96
CA SER A 379 16.53 9.63 13.01
C SER A 379 17.07 8.21 12.78
N ARG A 380 16.48 7.47 11.82
CA ARG A 380 16.90 6.18 11.22
C ARG A 380 16.18 4.95 11.78
N THR A 381 15.37 4.32 10.92
CA THR A 381 14.62 3.05 11.06
C THR A 381 13.40 3.10 11.98
N GLU A 382 12.24 2.86 11.39
CA GLU A 382 10.91 3.24 11.87
C GLU A 382 10.32 2.30 12.94
N SER A 383 9.31 2.78 13.67
CA SER A 383 8.67 2.06 14.77
C SER A 383 7.49 1.24 14.29
N GLU A 384 7.47 -0.05 14.63
CA GLU A 384 6.45 -1.06 14.29
C GLU A 384 5.14 -0.92 15.11
N SER A 385 4.81 0.27 15.62
CA SER A 385 3.66 0.43 16.51
C SER A 385 2.90 1.70 16.22
N GLN A 386 2.06 1.68 15.20
CA GLN A 386 0.86 2.52 15.17
C GLN A 386 -0.29 1.58 14.86
N LEU A 387 -0.82 0.96 15.93
CA LEU A 387 -2.12 0.33 15.80
C LEU A 387 -3.12 1.48 15.57
N PRO A 388 -3.97 1.42 14.54
CA PRO A 388 -5.11 2.30 14.49
C PRO A 388 -5.87 2.13 15.81
N LEU A 389 -6.68 3.13 16.15
CA LEU A 389 -7.74 2.93 17.14
C LEU A 389 -8.48 1.63 16.82
N THR A 390 -9.25 1.09 17.74
CA THR A 390 -10.15 -0.05 17.50
C THR A 390 -11.22 0.20 16.40
N GLY A 391 -11.05 1.24 15.57
CA GLY A 391 -11.61 1.48 14.25
C GLY A 391 -10.46 1.72 13.26
N VAL A 392 -10.39 0.88 12.22
CA VAL A 392 -9.28 0.80 11.24
C VAL A 392 -9.48 1.82 10.09
N ALA A 393 -10.32 2.86 10.24
CA ALA A 393 -10.84 3.62 9.09
C ALA A 393 -11.17 5.11 9.35
N PHE A 394 -10.34 5.87 10.07
CA PHE A 394 -10.44 7.34 9.99
C PHE A 394 -9.66 7.84 8.76
N ASP A 395 -10.24 8.76 7.99
CA ASP A 395 -9.68 9.16 6.68
C ASP A 395 -8.50 10.15 6.85
N GLU A 396 -8.53 10.95 7.92
CA GLU A 396 -7.62 12.07 8.15
C GLU A 396 -7.35 12.27 9.66
N GLY A 397 -6.07 12.38 10.02
CA GLY A 397 -5.61 12.85 11.32
C GLY A 397 -5.26 14.34 11.28
N ALA A 398 -5.92 15.17 12.09
CA ALA A 398 -5.77 16.62 12.04
C ALA A 398 -5.41 17.26 13.38
N LEU A 399 -4.50 18.24 13.32
CA LEU A 399 -4.25 19.21 14.38
C LEU A 399 -4.46 20.62 13.82
N VAL A 400 -5.38 21.37 14.43
CA VAL A 400 -5.71 22.75 14.05
C VAL A 400 -5.31 23.71 15.17
N VAL A 401 -4.36 24.59 14.88
CA VAL A 401 -3.93 25.68 15.75
C VAL A 401 -4.37 26.98 15.09
N HIS A 402 -5.36 27.66 15.65
CA HIS A 402 -5.96 28.85 15.00
C HIS A 402 -5.01 30.07 14.96
N GLY A 403 -4.01 30.10 15.84
CA GLY A 403 -2.95 31.12 15.95
C GLY A 403 -1.57 30.50 15.84
N ASP A 404 -0.66 30.85 16.75
CA ASP A 404 0.75 30.45 16.70
C ASP A 404 0.99 29.04 17.30
N LEU A 405 1.93 28.32 16.68
CA LEU A 405 2.48 27.05 17.17
C LEU A 405 3.98 27.21 17.40
N GLU A 406 4.42 27.01 18.64
CA GLU A 406 5.82 27.13 19.05
C GLU A 406 6.35 25.81 19.60
N LEU A 407 7.46 25.33 19.01
CA LEU A 407 8.24 24.20 19.49
C LEU A 407 9.59 24.72 19.98
N THR A 408 9.88 24.56 21.27
CA THR A 408 11.07 25.16 21.90
C THR A 408 11.90 24.10 22.64
N GLN A 409 13.15 24.44 22.99
CA GLN A 409 14.09 23.54 23.65
C GLN A 409 14.28 22.24 22.85
N SER A 410 13.98 21.07 23.40
CA SER A 410 14.07 19.76 22.74
C SER A 410 12.69 19.14 22.48
N ALA A 411 11.65 19.98 22.38
CA ALA A 411 10.29 19.56 22.05
C ALA A 411 10.23 18.86 20.68
N GLN A 412 9.32 17.89 20.55
CA GLN A 412 9.10 17.17 19.30
C GLN A 412 7.61 17.13 18.96
N LEU A 413 7.28 17.41 17.72
CA LEU A 413 5.96 17.15 17.16
C LEU A 413 6.08 16.15 16.02
N GLY A 414 5.35 15.05 16.11
CA GLY A 414 5.23 14.08 15.04
C GLY A 414 3.79 13.92 14.60
N ALA A 415 3.50 14.11 13.31
CA ALA A 415 2.17 13.88 12.75
C ALA A 415 2.19 12.69 11.79
N GLY A 416 1.45 11.64 12.17
CA GLY A 416 1.42 10.37 11.46
C GLY A 416 2.60 9.45 11.79
N GLY A 417 2.81 8.49 10.90
CA GLY A 417 3.86 7.48 10.95
C GLY A 417 3.87 6.63 9.68
N THR A 418 4.73 5.63 9.66
CA THR A 418 4.86 4.74 8.51
C THR A 418 3.81 3.66 8.53
N ASP A 419 3.40 3.24 7.33
CA ASP A 419 2.27 2.33 7.13
C ASP A 419 0.93 2.84 7.67
N GLN A 420 0.82 4.15 7.91
CA GLN A 420 -0.48 4.75 8.23
C GLN A 420 -1.47 4.55 7.07
N GLY A 421 -2.74 4.32 7.38
CA GLY A 421 -3.81 4.16 6.39
C GLY A 421 -4.52 5.47 6.00
N TYR A 422 -4.10 6.61 6.55
CA TYR A 422 -4.82 7.88 6.54
C TYR A 422 -3.95 9.06 6.13
N ALA A 423 -4.59 10.17 5.78
CA ALA A 423 -3.90 11.44 5.53
C ALA A 423 -3.63 12.22 6.83
N ILE A 424 -2.72 13.18 6.76
CA ILE A 424 -2.43 14.10 7.86
C ILE A 424 -2.78 15.53 7.46
N SER A 425 -3.35 16.30 8.40
CA SER A 425 -3.46 17.76 8.27
C SER A 425 -2.92 18.47 9.51
N LEU A 426 -1.95 19.35 9.30
CA LEU A 426 -1.48 20.31 10.30
C LEU A 426 -1.80 21.72 9.81
N ALA A 427 -2.73 22.39 10.47
CA ALA A 427 -3.10 23.77 10.13
C ALA A 427 -2.68 24.71 11.27
N VAL A 428 -1.89 25.73 10.94
CA VAL A 428 -1.44 26.79 11.85
C VAL A 428 -1.88 28.12 11.24
N GLY A 429 -2.81 28.81 11.88
CA GLY A 429 -3.34 30.08 11.37
C GLY A 429 -2.34 31.23 11.45
N GLY A 430 -1.46 31.20 12.45
CA GLY A 430 -0.38 32.16 12.66
C GLY A 430 0.99 31.61 12.24
N ASP A 431 2.01 31.90 13.05
CA ASP A 431 3.39 31.46 12.82
C ASP A 431 3.65 30.07 13.39
N LEU A 432 4.48 29.29 12.69
CA LEU A 432 5.04 28.03 13.17
C LEU A 432 6.54 28.20 13.41
N ARG A 433 6.96 28.15 14.68
CA ARG A 433 8.36 28.39 15.08
C ARG A 433 8.98 27.17 15.73
N LEU A 434 10.16 26.77 15.25
CA LEU A 434 11.03 25.78 15.89
C LEU A 434 12.29 26.50 16.39
N SER A 435 12.57 26.40 17.70
CA SER A 435 13.75 26.99 18.36
C SER A 435 14.60 25.96 19.11
N ASP A 436 15.82 26.37 19.46
CA ASP A 436 16.81 25.62 20.25
C ASP A 436 17.27 24.32 19.59
N THR A 437 16.54 23.22 19.77
CA THR A 437 16.82 21.88 19.21
C THR A 437 15.52 21.15 18.84
N ALA A 438 14.41 21.88 18.70
CA ALA A 438 13.10 21.31 18.45
C ALA A 438 13.03 20.65 17.07
N SER A 439 12.14 19.66 16.93
CA SER A 439 11.94 18.96 15.67
C SER A 439 10.48 18.69 15.32
N LEU A 440 10.22 18.65 14.01
CA LEU A 440 8.92 18.37 13.44
C LEU A 440 9.03 17.23 12.43
N ALA A 441 8.27 16.15 12.60
CA ALA A 441 8.17 15.07 11.63
C ALA A 441 6.75 15.01 11.05
N ILE A 442 6.64 14.93 9.73
CA ILE A 442 5.35 14.87 9.03
C ILE A 442 5.40 13.68 8.07
N TYR A 443 4.44 12.77 8.20
CA TYR A 443 4.36 11.55 7.40
C TYR A 443 3.19 11.65 6.42
N GLY A 444 3.49 11.43 5.14
CA GLY A 444 2.49 11.27 4.09
C GLY A 444 1.81 9.91 4.21
N GLY A 445 0.48 9.89 4.07
CA GLY A 445 -0.29 8.66 3.93
C GLY A 445 -0.25 8.08 2.52
N PRO A 446 -0.92 6.93 2.29
CA PRO A 446 -1.05 6.33 0.98
C PRO A 446 -1.83 7.25 0.03
N THR A 447 -1.48 7.21 -1.25
CA THR A 447 -2.27 7.92 -2.26
C THR A 447 -3.60 7.21 -2.56
N ASN A 448 -4.64 8.00 -2.74
CA ASN A 448 -5.98 7.58 -3.13
C ASN A 448 -6.63 8.70 -3.99
N GLN A 449 -7.94 8.62 -4.23
CA GLN A 449 -8.63 9.62 -5.06
C GLN A 449 -8.64 11.03 -4.43
N LEU A 450 -8.73 11.13 -3.10
CA LEU A 450 -8.81 12.40 -2.37
C LEU A 450 -7.42 12.97 -2.05
N PHE A 451 -6.53 12.11 -1.55
CA PHE A 451 -5.18 12.46 -1.14
C PHE A 451 -4.20 11.84 -2.12
N ASN A 452 -3.54 12.66 -2.93
CA ASN A 452 -2.67 12.17 -3.99
C ASN A 452 -1.42 13.04 -4.13
N TRP A 453 -0.57 12.71 -5.08
CA TRP A 453 0.67 13.44 -5.38
C TRP A 453 0.45 14.92 -5.74
N LEU A 454 -0.73 15.33 -6.23
CA LEU A 454 -1.03 16.73 -6.52
C LEU A 454 -1.40 17.51 -5.24
N THR A 455 -2.31 16.95 -4.44
CA THR A 455 -2.82 17.56 -3.21
C THR A 455 -1.86 17.42 -2.02
N GLY A 456 -0.99 16.42 -2.05
CA GLY A 456 -0.22 15.94 -0.90
C GLY A 456 -1.04 14.97 -0.06
N THR A 457 -0.39 13.94 0.49
CA THR A 457 -1.04 12.99 1.42
C THR A 457 -0.80 13.33 2.88
N ALA A 458 -0.01 14.39 3.12
CA ALA A 458 -0.03 15.17 4.35
C ALA A 458 -0.01 16.66 3.98
N SER A 459 -0.96 17.44 4.51
CA SER A 459 -1.06 18.87 4.28
C SER A 459 -0.56 19.64 5.50
N VAL A 460 0.39 20.55 5.30
CA VAL A 460 0.86 21.47 6.33
C VAL A 460 0.58 22.88 5.86
N ARG A 461 -0.34 23.58 6.53
CA ARG A 461 -0.70 24.97 6.21
C ARG A 461 -0.24 25.89 7.31
N VAL A 462 0.52 26.93 6.96
CA VAL A 462 0.96 27.97 7.90
C VAL A 462 0.58 29.34 7.35
N GLY A 463 -0.38 30.00 7.99
CA GLY A 463 -0.87 31.32 7.57
C GLY A 463 0.18 32.43 7.70
N GLY A 464 1.12 32.25 8.62
CA GLY A 464 2.25 33.15 8.88
C GLY A 464 3.61 32.62 8.38
N GLU A 465 4.64 32.90 9.17
CA GLU A 465 6.00 32.42 8.93
C GLU A 465 6.20 31.02 9.50
N LEU A 466 6.73 30.13 8.66
CA LEU A 466 7.42 28.92 9.09
C LEU A 466 8.89 29.25 9.35
N LEU A 467 9.26 29.37 10.63
CA LEU A 467 10.63 29.67 11.07
C LEU A 467 11.29 28.41 11.64
N VAL A 468 12.39 28.01 11.03
CA VAL A 468 13.25 26.91 11.49
C VAL A 468 14.59 27.50 11.91
N GLN A 469 14.77 27.71 13.21
CA GLN A 469 16.00 28.31 13.76
C GLN A 469 17.16 27.32 13.79
N SER A 470 18.38 27.82 13.99
CA SER A 470 19.59 27.00 14.09
C SER A 470 19.39 25.77 14.99
N ASN A 471 19.92 24.62 14.55
CA ASN A 471 19.81 23.29 15.16
C ASN A 471 18.40 22.64 15.15
N CYS A 472 17.40 23.28 14.56
CA CYS A 472 16.07 22.68 14.39
C CYS A 472 15.92 21.99 13.03
N TRP A 473 15.08 20.95 12.99
CA TRP A 473 14.90 20.14 11.79
C TRP A 473 13.46 19.73 11.54
N ILE A 474 13.08 19.77 10.27
CA ILE A 474 11.82 19.23 9.75
C ILE A 474 12.10 17.96 8.94
N TYR A 475 11.37 16.89 9.22
CA TYR A 475 11.54 15.58 8.59
C TYR A 475 10.28 15.18 7.83
N PRO A 476 10.13 15.59 6.55
CA PRO A 476 9.06 15.10 5.71
C PRO A 476 9.35 13.67 5.25
N ALA A 477 8.41 12.76 5.49
CA ALA A 477 8.49 11.37 5.08
C ALA A 477 7.36 10.99 4.13
N SER A 478 7.72 10.32 3.03
CA SER A 478 6.71 9.80 2.09
C SER A 478 6.22 8.43 2.56
N ASP A 479 4.98 8.08 2.19
CA ASP A 479 4.49 6.72 2.28
C ASP A 479 5.43 5.78 1.52
N ARG A 480 5.81 4.69 2.18
CA ARG A 480 6.83 3.77 1.68
C ARG A 480 6.39 3.02 0.43
N TYR A 481 5.09 2.81 0.24
CA TYR A 481 4.59 2.00 -0.87
C TYR A 481 4.10 2.83 -2.05
N THR A 482 3.16 3.74 -1.82
CA THR A 482 2.57 4.59 -2.86
C THR A 482 3.38 5.86 -3.10
N GLY A 483 4.28 6.27 -2.19
CA GLY A 483 5.08 7.48 -2.36
C GLY A 483 4.29 8.77 -2.14
N GLY A 484 3.11 8.71 -1.50
CA GLY A 484 2.39 9.89 -1.06
C GLY A 484 3.26 10.73 -0.11
N SER A 485 3.39 12.04 -0.35
CA SER A 485 4.35 12.88 0.36
C SER A 485 3.70 14.10 1.04
N PRO A 486 4.35 14.67 2.07
CA PRO A 486 3.97 15.94 2.66
C PRO A 486 4.05 17.11 1.68
N ARG A 487 3.09 18.04 1.79
CA ARG A 487 3.06 19.33 1.11
C ARG A 487 2.92 20.44 2.14
N PHE A 488 3.80 21.44 2.06
CA PHE A 488 3.78 22.62 2.91
C PHE A 488 3.29 23.82 2.09
N ASP A 489 2.17 24.41 2.48
CA ASP A 489 1.68 25.69 1.95
C ASP A 489 1.81 26.75 3.05
N VAL A 490 2.74 27.69 2.86
CA VAL A 490 3.14 28.67 3.89
C VAL A 490 3.07 30.10 3.36
N ASN A 491 2.90 31.10 4.21
CA ASN A 491 3.05 32.48 3.75
C ASN A 491 4.53 32.86 3.59
N ARG A 492 5.37 32.57 4.59
CA ARG A 492 6.82 32.78 4.51
C ARG A 492 7.58 31.58 5.03
N LEU A 493 8.72 31.26 4.43
CA LEU A 493 9.66 30.27 4.95
C LEU A 493 10.97 30.95 5.32
N HIS A 494 11.45 30.73 6.54
CA HIS A 494 12.78 31.13 6.97
C HIS A 494 13.50 29.95 7.62
N VAL A 495 14.61 29.52 7.01
CA VAL A 495 15.46 28.44 7.54
C VAL A 495 16.84 29.03 7.83
N GLU A 496 17.21 29.10 9.10
CA GLU A 496 18.49 29.64 9.56
C GLU A 496 19.67 28.70 9.24
N ALA A 497 20.89 29.22 9.34
CA ALA A 497 22.09 28.40 9.19
C ALA A 497 22.15 27.30 10.28
N GLY A 498 22.56 26.09 9.91
CA GLY A 498 22.57 24.94 10.83
C GLY A 498 21.20 24.31 11.10
N ALA A 499 20.15 24.74 10.40
CA ALA A 499 18.81 24.19 10.43
C ALA A 499 18.42 23.59 9.07
N GLY A 500 17.29 22.88 8.98
CA GLY A 500 16.88 22.40 7.67
C GLY A 500 15.66 21.49 7.59
N PHE A 501 15.45 21.01 6.36
CA PHE A 501 14.55 19.92 6.04
C PHE A 501 15.41 18.71 5.64
N ASP A 502 15.15 17.55 6.23
CA ASP A 502 15.86 16.31 5.91
C ASP A 502 14.88 15.17 5.56
N ALA A 503 14.79 14.92 4.26
CA ALA A 503 14.03 13.84 3.65
C ALA A 503 14.94 12.65 3.26
N THR A 504 16.18 12.55 3.76
CA THR A 504 17.09 11.44 3.41
C THR A 504 16.48 10.08 3.76
N GLU A 505 16.55 9.08 2.88
CA GLU A 505 16.01 7.72 3.11
C GLU A 505 14.50 7.68 3.44
N ARG A 506 13.72 8.66 2.95
CA ARG A 506 12.27 8.78 3.22
C ARG A 506 11.40 8.79 1.96
N GLY A 507 11.87 8.10 0.93
CA GLY A 507 11.15 7.88 -0.31
C GLY A 507 10.53 6.47 -0.41
N PHE A 508 10.36 5.99 -1.64
CA PHE A 508 9.80 4.66 -1.87
C PHE A 508 10.68 3.55 -1.27
N ASP A 509 10.03 2.48 -0.86
CA ASP A 509 10.61 1.25 -0.31
C ASP A 509 10.18 0.00 -1.11
N GLY A 510 10.82 -1.13 -0.84
CA GLY A 510 10.39 -2.46 -1.29
C GLY A 510 9.83 -3.30 -0.15
N LEU A 511 8.60 -3.78 -0.33
CA LEU A 511 7.76 -4.48 0.66
C LEU A 511 7.44 -5.89 0.18
N LYS A 512 8.17 -6.89 0.68
CA LYS A 512 8.01 -8.28 0.23
C LYS A 512 6.66 -8.90 0.57
N GLU A 513 6.01 -8.38 1.59
CA GLU A 513 4.66 -8.78 1.99
C GLU A 513 3.58 -8.35 0.98
N ARG A 514 3.95 -7.59 -0.07
CA ARG A 514 3.04 -7.11 -1.12
C ARG A 514 3.44 -7.64 -2.50
N ASP A 515 2.46 -7.81 -3.37
CA ASP A 515 2.65 -8.04 -4.80
C ASP A 515 1.89 -6.97 -5.61
N PRO A 516 2.58 -6.09 -6.37
CA PRO A 516 4.04 -6.02 -6.50
C PRO A 516 4.73 -5.51 -5.23
N GLU A 517 6.00 -5.91 -5.02
CA GLU A 517 6.76 -5.53 -3.81
C GLU A 517 6.98 -4.01 -3.69
N THR A 518 7.00 -3.27 -4.80
CA THR A 518 7.09 -1.81 -4.79
C THR A 518 6.37 -1.19 -5.98
N LEU A 519 5.76 -0.02 -5.75
CA LEU A 519 5.19 0.84 -6.80
C LEU A 519 6.18 1.89 -7.30
N ALA A 520 7.42 1.89 -6.81
CA ALA A 520 8.46 2.84 -7.23
C ALA A 520 8.70 2.75 -8.75
N PRO A 521 8.43 3.81 -9.54
CA PRO A 521 8.54 3.74 -11.00
C PRO A 521 9.98 3.54 -11.49
N GLY A 522 10.95 4.04 -10.73
CA GLY A 522 12.38 3.93 -11.03
C GLY A 522 13.09 2.84 -10.24
N ARG A 523 12.38 1.82 -9.74
CA ARG A 523 13.00 0.72 -8.97
C ARG A 523 14.15 0.07 -9.73
N GLY A 524 15.18 -0.36 -9.01
CA GLY A 524 16.18 -1.29 -9.56
C GLY A 524 15.56 -2.66 -9.83
N TYR A 525 16.07 -3.38 -10.84
CA TYR A 525 15.56 -4.73 -11.18
C TYR A 525 16.06 -5.80 -10.21
N SER A 526 17.35 -5.75 -9.94
CA SER A 526 18.12 -6.76 -9.24
C SER A 526 19.08 -6.06 -8.27
N PHE A 527 19.68 -6.85 -7.41
CA PHE A 527 20.57 -6.46 -6.34
C PHE A 527 21.77 -5.59 -6.80
N ASP A 528 22.12 -5.65 -8.08
CA ASP A 528 23.21 -4.92 -8.72
C ASP A 528 22.78 -3.65 -9.49
N TYR A 529 21.48 -3.32 -9.51
CA TYR A 529 20.89 -2.16 -10.19
C TYR A 529 20.47 -1.08 -9.20
N GLY A 530 20.90 0.16 -9.48
CA GLY A 530 20.50 1.33 -8.70
C GLY A 530 19.08 1.78 -9.03
N GLY A 531 18.43 2.43 -8.07
CA GLY A 531 17.19 3.15 -8.32
C GLY A 531 17.44 4.39 -9.18
N GLY A 532 16.49 4.76 -10.03
CA GLY A 532 16.47 6.00 -10.81
C GLY A 532 15.46 7.01 -10.24
N TYR A 533 15.60 8.29 -10.56
CA TYR A 533 14.53 9.29 -10.40
C TYR A 533 14.74 10.51 -11.30
N GLY A 534 15.65 11.42 -10.91
CA GLY A 534 16.05 12.57 -11.73
C GLY A 534 17.09 12.18 -12.77
N GLY A 535 18.00 11.28 -12.38
CA GLY A 535 18.93 10.58 -13.25
C GLY A 535 18.66 9.08 -13.23
N LEU A 536 19.15 8.39 -14.25
CA LEU A 536 19.12 6.93 -14.34
C LEU A 536 19.97 6.29 -13.22
N GLY A 537 19.46 5.23 -12.61
CA GLY A 537 20.25 4.33 -11.78
C GLY A 537 21.30 3.60 -12.62
N GLY A 538 22.44 3.26 -12.02
CA GLY A 538 23.47 2.53 -12.76
C GLY A 538 23.10 1.06 -12.97
N ALA A 539 23.81 0.40 -13.89
CA ALA A 539 23.60 -1.00 -14.26
C ALA A 539 24.93 -1.68 -14.63
N LEU A 540 25.13 -2.94 -14.23
CA LEU A 540 26.38 -3.66 -14.48
C LEU A 540 26.47 -4.36 -15.85
N GLU A 541 25.41 -5.00 -16.35
CA GLU A 541 25.56 -5.94 -17.49
C GLU A 541 24.54 -5.83 -18.64
N ARG A 542 23.45 -5.05 -18.53
CA ARG A 542 22.44 -4.93 -19.61
C ARG A 542 21.74 -3.56 -19.65
N PRO A 543 21.39 -3.03 -20.84
CA PRO A 543 20.51 -1.86 -20.95
C PRO A 543 19.08 -2.33 -20.66
N THR A 544 18.45 -1.90 -19.56
CA THR A 544 17.15 -2.47 -19.18
C THR A 544 16.19 -1.45 -18.60
N VAL A 545 14.91 -1.83 -18.68
CA VAL A 545 13.66 -1.14 -18.35
C VAL A 545 13.55 -0.62 -16.89
N PHE A 546 14.60 -0.77 -16.08
CA PHE A 546 14.61 -0.49 -14.64
C PHE A 546 15.60 0.64 -14.30
N GLY A 547 15.51 1.20 -13.09
CA GLY A 547 16.32 2.36 -12.72
C GLY A 547 16.01 3.62 -13.55
N GLN A 548 14.79 3.72 -14.10
CA GLN A 548 14.40 4.78 -15.03
C GLN A 548 14.12 6.11 -14.31
N THR A 549 14.23 7.21 -15.06
CA THR A 549 13.76 8.51 -14.58
C THR A 549 12.24 8.59 -14.65
N TYR A 550 11.61 9.27 -13.69
CA TYR A 550 10.16 9.50 -13.70
C TYR A 550 9.79 10.86 -13.09
N GLY A 551 8.53 11.26 -13.26
CA GLY A 551 8.04 12.58 -12.88
C GLY A 551 8.65 13.72 -13.70
N PHE A 552 8.31 14.95 -13.33
CA PHE A 552 8.70 16.14 -14.07
C PHE A 552 9.89 16.84 -13.43
N ALA A 553 10.90 17.23 -14.23
CA ALA A 553 12.07 17.97 -13.76
C ALA A 553 11.70 19.36 -13.20
N THR A 554 10.64 19.96 -13.73
CA THR A 554 10.08 21.28 -13.39
C THR A 554 9.13 21.25 -12.21
N ALA A 555 8.69 20.07 -11.78
CA ALA A 555 7.74 19.88 -10.67
C ALA A 555 7.90 18.48 -10.06
N PRO A 556 8.96 18.24 -9.27
CA PRO A 556 9.13 16.97 -8.61
C PRO A 556 8.11 16.82 -7.49
N ILE A 557 7.08 16.00 -7.74
CA ILE A 557 6.01 15.66 -6.78
C ILE A 557 6.08 14.22 -6.29
N TYR A 558 7.11 13.47 -6.71
CA TYR A 558 7.34 12.10 -6.31
C TYR A 558 8.64 12.00 -5.52
N PRO A 559 8.73 11.10 -4.53
CA PRO A 559 10.00 10.79 -3.90
C PRO A 559 10.87 9.92 -4.81
N GLY A 560 12.13 9.74 -4.42
CA GLY A 560 13.10 8.84 -5.04
C GLY A 560 12.75 7.36 -4.82
N SER A 561 13.30 6.52 -5.69
CA SER A 561 13.08 5.08 -5.74
C SER A 561 14.08 4.29 -4.89
N CYS A 562 13.63 3.15 -4.39
CA CYS A 562 14.48 2.18 -3.72
C CYS A 562 15.48 1.53 -4.69
N ASN A 563 16.50 0.87 -4.13
CA ASN A 563 17.39 -0.03 -4.88
C ASN A 563 16.67 -1.30 -5.37
N GLY A 564 17.31 -2.05 -6.27
CA GLY A 564 16.86 -3.40 -6.63
C GLY A 564 17.25 -4.46 -5.61
N ASN A 565 16.55 -5.59 -5.63
CA ASN A 565 16.74 -6.72 -4.71
C ASN A 565 16.56 -8.05 -5.45
N TYR A 566 17.09 -9.15 -4.89
CA TYR A 566 17.01 -10.50 -5.47
C TYR A 566 16.32 -11.51 -4.54
N THR A 567 16.57 -11.50 -3.22
CA THR A 567 16.06 -12.58 -2.33
C THR A 567 15.91 -12.27 -0.84
N ASP A 568 16.29 -11.12 -0.28
CA ASP A 568 16.17 -10.85 1.19
C ASP A 568 15.65 -9.43 1.49
N ALA A 569 14.55 -9.34 2.25
CA ALA A 569 13.82 -8.10 2.53
C ALA A 569 14.64 -7.08 3.34
N ASN A 570 15.63 -7.57 4.11
CA ASN A 570 16.43 -6.74 5.02
C ASN A 570 17.35 -5.72 4.32
N TYR A 571 17.32 -5.69 2.99
CA TYR A 571 18.25 -4.94 2.18
C TYR A 571 17.63 -3.99 1.16
N TYR A 572 16.30 -3.84 1.19
CA TYR A 572 15.71 -2.66 0.59
C TYR A 572 16.17 -1.41 1.35
N LYS A 573 16.62 -0.44 0.58
CA LYS A 573 16.99 0.89 1.00
C LYS A 573 16.12 1.87 0.25
N ARG A 574 15.50 2.74 1.02
CA ARG A 574 14.55 3.71 0.50
C ARG A 574 15.26 4.77 -0.32
N GLY A 575 14.56 5.28 -1.33
CA GLY A 575 14.98 6.51 -2.02
C GLY A 575 15.02 7.71 -1.09
N GLY A 576 15.61 8.81 -1.56
CA GLY A 576 15.40 10.12 -0.93
C GLY A 576 13.91 10.50 -0.98
N GLY A 577 13.41 11.16 0.06
CA GLY A 577 12.03 11.63 0.15
C GLY A 577 11.77 12.90 -0.65
N LEU A 578 10.72 13.63 -0.29
CA LEU A 578 10.31 14.86 -0.97
C LEU A 578 10.28 16.04 0.01
N VAL A 579 11.00 17.12 -0.32
CA VAL A 579 10.83 18.44 0.32
C VAL A 579 10.00 19.31 -0.62
N ARG A 580 8.71 19.51 -0.31
CA ARG A 580 7.79 20.29 -1.14
C ARG A 580 7.18 21.46 -0.37
N VAL A 581 7.59 22.68 -0.72
CA VAL A 581 7.10 23.91 -0.07
C VAL A 581 6.63 24.92 -1.09
N HIS A 582 5.39 25.37 -0.95
CA HIS A 582 4.82 26.46 -1.72
C HIS A 582 4.63 27.67 -0.79
N ALA A 583 5.52 28.65 -0.90
CA ALA A 583 5.46 29.89 -0.14
C ALA A 583 4.74 30.99 -0.95
N ALA A 584 3.72 31.61 -0.38
CA ALA A 584 3.05 32.75 -1.02
C ALA A 584 3.97 33.99 -1.08
N GLY A 585 4.84 34.15 -0.09
CA GLY A 585 5.74 35.28 0.10
C GLY A 585 7.21 34.93 -0.15
N THR A 586 8.08 35.35 0.77
CA THR A 586 9.53 35.19 0.63
C THR A 586 10.02 33.87 1.21
N VAL A 587 10.97 33.23 0.55
CA VAL A 587 11.78 32.15 1.13
C VAL A 587 13.16 32.71 1.46
N VAL A 588 13.53 32.69 2.73
CA VAL A 588 14.89 32.99 3.22
C VAL A 588 15.55 31.66 3.58
N LEU A 589 16.57 31.26 2.83
CA LEU A 589 17.31 30.03 3.08
C LEU A 589 18.73 30.38 3.49
N GLY A 590 19.14 29.96 4.68
CA GLY A 590 20.54 29.90 5.11
C GLY A 590 20.98 28.50 5.58
N GLY A 591 20.03 27.58 5.77
CA GLY A 591 20.27 26.19 6.12
C GLY A 591 20.19 25.22 4.94
N SER A 592 19.76 24.00 5.23
CA SER A 592 19.84 22.86 4.30
C SER A 592 18.47 22.29 3.95
N LEU A 593 18.23 22.04 2.66
CA LEU A 593 17.14 21.19 2.18
C LEU A 593 17.77 19.93 1.57
N ILE A 594 17.46 18.77 2.16
CA ILE A 594 18.15 17.51 1.87
C ILE A 594 17.11 16.43 1.52
N ALA A 595 17.32 15.74 0.40
CA ALA A 595 16.51 14.62 -0.09
C ALA A 595 17.41 13.54 -0.69
N ASN A 596 18.46 13.13 0.03
CA ASN A 596 19.45 12.19 -0.49
C ASN A 596 18.98 10.73 -0.41
N GLY A 597 19.41 9.91 -1.36
CA GLY A 597 19.43 8.45 -1.21
C GLY A 597 20.53 8.04 -0.23
N PRO A 598 20.29 7.11 0.72
CA PRO A 598 21.31 6.60 1.62
C PRO A 598 22.34 5.74 0.87
N GLY A 599 23.49 5.49 1.49
CA GLY A 599 24.39 4.43 1.05
C GLY A 599 23.79 3.04 1.31
N SER A 600 24.01 2.11 0.37
CA SER A 600 23.68 0.69 0.48
C SER A 600 24.96 -0.12 0.67
N THR A 601 24.96 -1.05 1.64
CA THR A 601 26.15 -1.84 1.98
C THR A 601 26.41 -2.98 0.99
N TYR A 602 25.36 -3.62 0.47
CA TYR A 602 25.48 -4.88 -0.26
C TYR A 602 24.95 -4.79 -1.70
N TYR A 603 24.27 -3.70 -2.08
CA TYR A 603 23.45 -3.65 -3.29
C TYR A 603 23.52 -2.29 -3.98
N GLY A 604 22.90 -2.22 -5.16
CA GLY A 604 22.71 -0.99 -5.91
C GLY A 604 22.23 0.17 -5.02
N GLY A 605 22.64 1.38 -5.35
CA GLY A 605 22.25 2.56 -4.58
C GLY A 605 20.79 2.97 -4.86
N PRO A 606 20.00 3.37 -3.84
CA PRO A 606 18.71 4.02 -4.07
C PRO A 606 18.88 5.43 -4.68
N SER A 607 17.87 5.96 -5.37
CA SER A 607 17.99 7.29 -5.99
C SER A 607 17.83 8.44 -4.99
N GLY A 608 18.32 9.61 -5.38
CA GLY A 608 17.98 10.88 -4.73
C GLY A 608 16.49 11.18 -4.90
N GLY A 609 15.96 12.00 -3.99
CA GLY A 609 14.57 12.39 -3.92
C GLY A 609 14.25 13.70 -4.64
N GLY A 610 13.17 14.35 -4.22
CA GLY A 610 12.70 15.61 -4.79
C GLY A 610 12.87 16.80 -3.86
N ILE A 611 13.19 17.96 -4.42
CA ILE A 611 13.06 19.26 -3.75
C ILE A 611 12.27 20.17 -4.70
N TRP A 612 11.08 20.59 -4.28
CA TRP A 612 10.27 21.57 -5.03
C TRP A 612 9.88 22.73 -4.14
N ILE A 613 10.47 23.90 -4.38
CA ILE A 613 10.19 25.11 -3.60
C ILE A 613 9.71 26.23 -4.51
N THR A 614 8.58 26.85 -4.18
CA THR A 614 8.08 28.02 -4.91
C THR A 614 7.87 29.20 -3.98
N ALA A 615 8.11 30.41 -4.47
CA ALA A 615 8.06 31.64 -3.69
C ALA A 615 7.75 32.85 -4.57
N ALA A 616 7.24 33.94 -3.99
CA ALA A 616 7.28 35.24 -4.67
C ALA A 616 8.73 35.76 -4.81
N ARG A 617 9.61 35.37 -3.87
CA ARG A 617 11.03 35.76 -3.89
C ARG A 617 11.90 34.82 -3.08
N PHE A 618 13.09 34.52 -3.58
CA PHE A 618 14.16 33.86 -2.81
C PHE A 618 15.21 34.85 -2.28
N ARG A 619 15.67 34.59 -1.06
CA ARG A 619 16.85 35.21 -0.43
C ARG A 619 17.74 34.10 0.13
N PHE A 620 18.65 33.61 -0.70
CA PHE A 620 19.67 32.67 -0.26
C PHE A 620 20.79 33.38 0.51
N LYS A 621 21.28 32.74 1.57
CA LYS A 621 22.50 33.13 2.30
C LYS A 621 23.66 32.25 1.82
N PRO A 622 24.92 32.76 1.84
CA PRO A 622 26.08 31.91 1.61
C PRO A 622 26.08 30.70 2.54
N GLY A 623 26.34 29.51 1.99
CA GLY A 623 26.29 28.24 2.72
C GLY A 623 24.96 27.49 2.65
N SER A 624 23.92 28.06 2.00
CA SER A 624 22.65 27.35 1.76
C SER A 624 22.87 26.07 0.95
N LEU A 625 22.23 24.97 1.34
CA LEU A 625 22.36 23.67 0.67
C LEU A 625 21.02 23.18 0.09
N LEU A 626 21.06 22.71 -1.16
CA LEU A 626 19.96 22.06 -1.87
C LEU A 626 20.46 20.73 -2.44
N HIS A 627 20.28 19.63 -1.71
CA HIS A 627 20.91 18.34 -2.03
C HIS A 627 19.87 17.24 -2.27
N ALA A 628 19.94 16.59 -3.42
CA ALA A 628 19.15 15.42 -3.79
C ALA A 628 20.05 14.40 -4.51
N ARG A 629 21.06 13.90 -3.80
CA ARG A 629 22.08 12.99 -4.33
C ARG A 629 21.59 11.56 -4.38
N GLY A 630 22.08 10.80 -5.36
CA GLY A 630 21.90 9.34 -5.40
C GLY A 630 22.66 8.64 -4.28
N GLY A 631 22.21 7.45 -3.90
CA GLY A 631 22.87 6.58 -2.93
C GLY A 631 24.07 5.85 -3.52
N LYS A 632 25.08 5.59 -2.68
CA LYS A 632 26.27 4.78 -3.03
C LYS A 632 26.00 3.28 -2.85
N SER A 633 26.64 2.42 -3.65
CA SER A 633 26.87 1.00 -3.29
C SER A 633 28.27 0.80 -2.67
N ASN A 634 28.40 0.04 -1.58
CA ASN A 634 29.69 -0.22 -0.90
C ASN A 634 30.45 -1.44 -1.45
N TYR A 635 29.79 -2.42 -2.06
CA TYR A 635 30.41 -3.41 -2.94
C TYR A 635 30.32 -2.87 -4.38
N ASP A 636 31.24 -3.22 -5.27
CA ASP A 636 31.44 -2.72 -6.66
C ASP A 636 30.22 -2.72 -7.64
N TYR A 637 28.99 -2.78 -7.14
CA TYR A 637 27.72 -2.57 -7.83
C TYR A 637 27.44 -1.11 -8.17
N SER A 638 26.30 -0.87 -8.80
CA SER A 638 25.94 0.43 -9.36
C SER A 638 25.42 1.43 -8.31
N GLY A 639 25.65 2.72 -8.55
CA GLY A 639 25.07 3.80 -7.75
C GLY A 639 23.60 4.07 -8.08
N GLY A 640 22.92 4.80 -7.21
CA GLY A 640 21.59 5.36 -7.50
C GLY A 640 21.69 6.64 -8.30
N GLY A 641 20.69 6.89 -9.15
CA GLY A 641 20.56 8.12 -9.91
C GLY A 641 20.34 9.33 -9.01
N GLY A 642 20.79 10.51 -9.47
CA GLY A 642 20.50 11.77 -8.79
C GLY A 642 19.00 12.09 -8.75
N GLY A 643 18.60 12.96 -7.82
CA GLY A 643 17.23 13.39 -7.62
C GLY A 643 16.83 14.59 -8.48
N ARG A 644 15.73 15.26 -8.11
CA ARG A 644 15.21 16.42 -8.86
C ARG A 644 15.09 17.63 -7.94
N ILE A 645 15.61 18.78 -8.39
CA ILE A 645 15.48 20.05 -7.68
C ILE A 645 14.83 21.07 -8.62
N ALA A 646 13.66 21.58 -8.23
CA ALA A 646 12.96 22.64 -8.95
C ALA A 646 12.68 23.81 -8.01
N LEU A 647 12.97 25.02 -8.49
CA LEU A 647 12.65 26.26 -7.82
C LEU A 647 11.71 27.08 -8.70
N GLY A 648 10.73 27.77 -8.10
CA GLY A 648 9.77 28.60 -8.83
C GLY A 648 9.63 30.00 -8.23
N ILE A 649 9.78 31.05 -9.04
CA ILE A 649 9.57 32.44 -8.65
C ILE A 649 8.29 32.97 -9.29
N ASN A 650 7.40 33.54 -8.47
CA ASN A 650 6.16 34.20 -8.91
C ASN A 650 5.23 33.30 -9.74
N LEU A 651 5.26 31.99 -9.52
CA LEU A 651 4.31 31.06 -10.14
C LEU A 651 2.91 31.25 -9.55
N THR A 652 1.89 31.27 -10.40
CA THR A 652 0.49 31.31 -9.96
C THR A 652 0.04 29.95 -9.43
N GLU A 653 -1.06 29.90 -8.69
CA GLU A 653 -1.65 28.62 -8.27
C GLU A 653 -2.01 27.73 -9.47
N GLU A 654 -2.50 28.32 -10.56
CA GLU A 654 -2.78 27.63 -11.83
C GLU A 654 -1.49 27.04 -12.44
N ASP A 655 -0.38 27.77 -12.41
CA ASP A 655 0.92 27.24 -12.83
C ASP A 655 1.35 26.05 -11.98
N LEU A 656 1.18 26.11 -10.66
CA LEU A 656 1.55 25.01 -9.76
C LEU A 656 0.75 23.75 -10.07
N VAL A 657 -0.56 23.87 -10.27
CA VAL A 657 -1.44 22.75 -10.63
C VAL A 657 -1.02 22.16 -11.97
N GLN A 658 -0.81 23.00 -12.98
CA GLN A 658 -0.45 22.53 -14.32
C GLN A 658 0.96 21.91 -14.38
N LEU A 659 1.92 22.50 -13.67
CA LEU A 659 3.27 21.97 -13.53
C LEU A 659 3.26 20.59 -12.86
N ALA A 660 2.48 20.43 -11.79
CA ALA A 660 2.36 19.14 -11.12
C ALA A 660 1.67 18.08 -12.01
N ALA A 661 0.69 18.48 -12.83
CA ALA A 661 -0.04 17.58 -13.72
C ALA A 661 0.71 17.21 -15.01
N THR A 662 1.46 18.15 -15.61
CA THR A 662 1.99 18.03 -16.99
C THR A 662 3.48 18.32 -17.12
N GLY A 663 4.12 18.89 -16.09
CA GLY A 663 5.49 19.38 -16.14
C GLY A 663 5.66 20.69 -16.92
N LEU A 664 4.58 21.28 -17.43
CA LEU A 664 4.61 22.53 -18.19
C LEU A 664 3.74 23.58 -17.47
N PRO A 665 4.19 24.84 -17.37
CA PRO A 665 3.37 25.91 -16.81
C PRO A 665 2.34 26.42 -17.83
N VAL A 666 1.28 27.08 -17.36
CA VAL A 666 0.31 27.78 -18.21
C VAL A 666 0.87 29.13 -18.65
N SER A 667 1.57 29.81 -17.74
CA SER A 667 2.21 31.09 -18.01
C SER A 667 3.54 30.94 -18.75
N ARG A 668 3.95 32.02 -19.43
CA ARG A 668 5.31 32.11 -19.97
C ARG A 668 6.27 32.30 -18.80
N VAL A 669 7.13 31.31 -18.59
CA VAL A 669 8.22 31.36 -17.61
C VAL A 669 9.57 31.27 -18.31
N GLU A 670 10.59 31.86 -17.70
CA GLU A 670 11.98 31.64 -18.08
C GLU A 670 12.56 30.50 -17.25
N ALA A 671 13.27 29.58 -17.90
CA ALA A 671 13.92 28.45 -17.25
C ALA A 671 15.44 28.66 -17.21
N TYR A 672 16.02 28.49 -16.02
CA TYR A 672 17.43 28.66 -15.74
C TYR A 672 18.03 27.35 -15.23
N ASP A 673 19.20 26.99 -15.75
CA ASP A 673 19.98 25.83 -15.29
C ASP A 673 20.81 26.16 -14.04
N ALA A 674 21.56 25.18 -13.53
CA ALA A 674 22.36 25.35 -12.33
C ALA A 674 23.48 26.42 -12.49
N PRO A 675 24.26 26.46 -13.59
CA PRO A 675 25.20 27.55 -13.84
C PRO A 675 24.57 28.95 -13.81
N ALA A 676 23.45 29.15 -14.50
CA ALA A 676 22.76 30.45 -14.53
C ALA A 676 22.18 30.80 -13.14
N PHE A 677 21.67 29.80 -12.42
CA PHE A 677 21.25 29.97 -11.02
C PHE A 677 22.40 30.42 -10.12
N HIS A 678 23.57 29.78 -10.18
CA HIS A 678 24.73 30.15 -9.36
C HIS A 678 25.27 31.54 -9.69
N ALA A 679 25.18 31.98 -10.95
CA ALA A 679 25.52 33.34 -11.34
C ALA A 679 24.59 34.38 -10.67
N ARG A 680 23.30 34.04 -10.49
CA ARG A 680 22.31 34.89 -9.81
C ARG A 680 22.37 34.80 -8.29
N TYR A 681 22.67 33.61 -7.76
CA TYR A 681 22.65 33.28 -6.33
C TYR A 681 23.95 32.61 -5.91
N GLY A 682 25.03 33.39 -5.88
CA GLY A 682 26.35 32.90 -5.47
C GLY A 682 26.37 32.38 -4.03
N GLY A 683 27.18 31.35 -3.78
CA GLY A 683 27.36 30.76 -2.45
C GLY A 683 26.30 29.75 -2.02
N VAL A 684 25.39 29.36 -2.92
CA VAL A 684 24.45 28.24 -2.74
C VAL A 684 25.07 26.96 -3.30
N SER A 685 24.98 25.85 -2.56
CA SER A 685 25.37 24.53 -3.04
C SER A 685 24.15 23.78 -3.55
N VAL A 686 24.13 23.51 -4.86
CA VAL A 686 23.19 22.59 -5.49
C VAL A 686 23.90 21.28 -5.78
N ASP A 687 23.33 20.16 -5.34
CA ASP A 687 23.92 18.85 -5.60
C ASP A 687 22.87 17.80 -5.94
N VAL A 688 22.86 17.37 -7.20
CA VAL A 688 22.03 16.29 -7.75
C VAL A 688 22.91 15.17 -8.30
N THR A 689 24.14 15.05 -7.80
CA THR A 689 25.10 14.09 -8.34
C THR A 689 24.65 12.65 -8.10
N PRO A 690 24.92 11.75 -9.06
CA PRO A 690 24.93 10.33 -8.77
C PRO A 690 26.18 10.02 -7.95
N VAL A 691 26.13 9.02 -7.08
CA VAL A 691 27.38 8.54 -6.46
C VAL A 691 27.99 7.48 -7.38
N THR A 692 29.12 7.82 -8.01
CA THR A 692 29.89 6.93 -8.88
C THR A 692 30.72 5.93 -8.08
N VAL A 693 30.68 4.66 -8.50
CA VAL A 693 31.52 3.58 -7.94
C VAL A 693 32.68 3.22 -8.91
N ARG A 694 32.55 3.50 -10.23
CA ARG A 694 33.59 3.32 -11.26
C ARG A 694 33.60 4.47 -12.29
N THR A 695 34.68 4.60 -13.07
CA THR A 695 34.89 5.65 -14.09
C THR A 695 34.47 5.25 -15.51
N ASP A 696 33.90 4.07 -15.72
CA ASP A 696 33.37 3.62 -17.01
C ASP A 696 31.84 3.86 -17.14
N GLU A 697 31.29 3.72 -18.35
CA GLU A 697 29.90 4.04 -18.77
C GLU A 697 28.78 3.28 -18.01
N LYS A 698 29.13 2.57 -16.93
CA LYS A 698 28.27 1.78 -16.03
C LYS A 698 27.73 2.61 -14.84
N SER A 699 27.88 3.92 -14.94
CA SER A 699 27.67 4.90 -13.87
C SER A 699 26.23 5.40 -13.82
N ALA A 700 25.68 5.55 -12.61
CA ALA A 700 24.44 6.29 -12.42
C ALA A 700 24.56 7.71 -12.97
N GLN A 701 23.43 8.29 -13.38
CA GLN A 701 23.39 9.61 -14.00
C GLN A 701 23.00 10.70 -13.01
N PRO A 702 23.50 11.93 -13.21
CA PRO A 702 23.07 13.08 -12.42
C PRO A 702 21.58 13.32 -12.60
N GLY A 703 21.02 13.90 -11.54
CA GLY A 703 19.67 14.38 -11.50
C GLY A 703 19.47 15.68 -12.27
N THR A 704 18.32 16.30 -12.05
CA THR A 704 17.92 17.53 -12.75
C THR A 704 17.80 18.70 -11.80
N PHE A 705 18.24 19.88 -12.25
CA PHE A 705 18.00 21.15 -11.58
C PHE A 705 17.33 22.13 -12.55
N VAL A 706 16.33 22.88 -12.08
CA VAL A 706 15.76 24.01 -12.83
C VAL A 706 15.24 25.10 -11.89
N LEU A 707 15.47 26.36 -12.25
CA LEU A 707 14.77 27.51 -11.70
C LEU A 707 13.80 28.06 -12.76
N LEU A 708 12.51 28.10 -12.44
CA LEU A 708 11.48 28.77 -13.24
C LEU A 708 11.22 30.16 -12.67
N ASP A 709 11.30 31.19 -13.51
CA ASP A 709 11.00 32.57 -13.13
C ASP A 709 9.86 33.13 -14.00
N ALA A 710 8.71 33.38 -13.38
CA ALA A 710 7.55 33.98 -14.03
C ALA A 710 7.51 35.52 -13.89
N THR A 711 8.57 36.13 -13.35
CA THR A 711 8.64 37.58 -13.23
C THR A 711 8.66 38.21 -14.62
N ARG A 712 7.65 39.03 -14.94
CA ARG A 712 7.58 39.71 -16.24
C ARG A 712 8.69 40.74 -16.37
N HIS A 713 9.75 40.42 -17.11
CA HIS A 713 10.71 41.41 -17.56
C HIS A 713 10.05 42.26 -18.67
N GLY A 714 9.62 43.48 -18.34
CA GLY A 714 9.19 44.45 -19.34
C GLY A 714 10.29 44.63 -20.38
N SER A 715 9.99 44.41 -21.65
CA SER A 715 10.95 44.63 -22.73
C SER A 715 11.25 46.13 -22.84
N LEU A 716 12.44 46.56 -22.42
CA LEU A 716 12.92 47.91 -22.67
C LEU A 716 13.29 48.01 -24.16
N LEU A 717 12.35 48.48 -24.99
CA LEU A 717 12.62 48.81 -26.38
C LEU A 717 13.44 50.11 -26.42
N MET A 718 14.77 50.01 -26.45
CA MET A 718 15.62 51.15 -26.81
C MET A 718 15.56 51.35 -28.33
N LEU A 719 14.66 52.21 -28.79
CA LEU A 719 14.70 52.74 -30.16
C LEU A 719 15.92 53.66 -30.27
N ARG A 720 16.83 53.35 -31.19
CA ARG A 720 17.90 54.25 -31.63
C ARG A 720 17.44 55.12 -32.79
#